data_AF-A0A6C0DTQ6-F1
#
_entry.id   AF-A0A6C0DTQ6-F1
#
_cell.length_a   1.000
_cell.length_b   1.000
_cell.length_c   1.000
_cell.angle_alpha   90.00
_cell.angle_beta   90.00
_cell.angle_gamma   90.00
#
_symmetry.space_group_name_H-M   'P 1'
#
loop_
_entity.id
_entity.type
_entity.pdbx_description
1 polymer ?
#
loop_
_entity_poly.entity_id
_entity_poly.type
_entity_poly.pdbx_seq_one_letter_code
_entity_poly.pdbx_strand_id
1 'polypeptide(L)'
;MARRRTRKRIQCGGHKNNELLMAALKIGDDKWFAEILKSPGVDPSYDNNYAMKYAAEHASRPNGVRFFEIIKLLLLLKDKRVDPSKENNLALRKASEYGQTDIIELLLQDPRVDPSVEEQSAIRLASEKGHTEIVKLLLKDKRVDPSVKEQSAIRLASKNGYTDIMKLLLQDPRVDPSVIKQNALKLASQNGHIEIVELLLQDPRVDPSVDKQFVLKQAVHKDKNDILRILLKHPKVDPSVDNQYVLLQAVTKNNVEAVRELLIDKRVDPGINIDGHEQAILHLAIEIGDPNMIKLLLLHPKVDPTIDNQFAIWAAVASNSLSTVQAVLQDPRVDPTVSGGPGKPSAIELACLNRNKDLVGILLQDPRVNKNPAIFKMARDGKFSPEINTLVLSMEPDKLWEGFSRADMEKLDTIFSEDANNYSCCPVCMRYVQRGDGCMYMSHNCYNEPGADTVDDFWYNMYKSPEGLIYWCTICGRICLGHRHYKLGATSEKLQLEPVLPGSDPFAKDCAREGGGGIGEKMMRFAAFRELAYELQKEVGKLPRRKALEELVQEMWAAPISRLAGRRAKNNLAAKKFRLSSNLFPSPVASNNAPNILRNAKNAKLLPTVAPGYNTIGGTDDDKVIQFHHREKNGRINNHEDTKIGIDSFENYIQTNLNDGKAGPCWLDTCTAIIHPDEIKELVRLDVFPDAMYKRYKDAFNRVQKGGRGNILHEAENAKCVIWTTKKNKNTTRRNKKVRGGTKRRR
;
A
#
# COMPACT_ATOMS: atom_id res chain seq x y z
N MET A 1 -28.79 -77.58 -15.10
CA MET A 1 -28.51 -78.70 -16.03
C MET A 1 -27.35 -79.61 -15.59
N ALA A 2 -26.26 -79.10 -15.00
CA ALA A 2 -25.10 -79.91 -14.56
C ALA A 2 -25.45 -80.98 -13.48
N ARG A 3 -26.25 -80.64 -12.46
CA ARG A 3 -26.76 -81.58 -11.42
C ARG A 3 -27.52 -82.81 -11.96
N ARG A 4 -28.26 -82.67 -13.07
CA ARG A 4 -29.04 -83.79 -13.68
C ARG A 4 -28.17 -84.71 -14.55
N ARG A 5 -27.06 -84.22 -15.12
CA ARG A 5 -26.11 -85.04 -15.90
C ARG A 5 -25.10 -85.79 -15.03
N THR A 6 -24.90 -85.38 -13.77
CA THR A 6 -23.89 -85.92 -12.85
C THR A 6 -24.35 -87.14 -12.05
N ARG A 7 -25.63 -87.27 -11.68
CA ARG A 7 -26.12 -88.51 -11.02
C ARG A 7 -25.88 -89.80 -11.85
N LYS A 8 -25.75 -89.69 -13.18
CA LYS A 8 -25.36 -90.81 -14.07
C LYS A 8 -23.85 -90.98 -14.28
N ARG A 9 -22.99 -90.08 -13.77
CA ARG A 9 -21.53 -90.02 -14.05
C ARG A 9 -20.61 -90.24 -12.85
N ILE A 10 -21.15 -90.42 -11.64
CA ILE A 10 -20.36 -90.64 -10.39
C ILE A 10 -19.54 -91.96 -10.43
N GLN A 11 -19.69 -92.79 -11.47
CA GLN A 11 -18.93 -94.03 -11.70
C GLN A 11 -17.59 -93.85 -12.46
N CYS A 12 -17.13 -92.63 -12.77
CA CYS A 12 -15.84 -92.40 -13.43
C CYS A 12 -14.74 -92.04 -12.40
N GLY A 13 -13.52 -92.55 -12.59
CA GLY A 13 -12.42 -92.57 -11.60
C GLY A 13 -12.05 -91.25 -10.89
N GLY A 14 -11.29 -91.39 -9.78
CA GLY A 14 -11.11 -90.36 -8.73
C GLY A 14 -10.80 -88.92 -9.18
N HIS A 15 -10.02 -88.72 -10.24
CA HIS A 15 -9.69 -87.36 -10.73
C HIS A 15 -10.93 -86.56 -11.17
N LYS A 16 -11.89 -87.20 -11.87
CA LYS A 16 -13.12 -86.53 -12.32
C LYS A 16 -14.06 -86.21 -11.16
N ASN A 17 -14.05 -87.01 -10.10
CA ASN A 17 -14.88 -86.75 -8.92
C ASN A 17 -14.32 -85.60 -8.07
N ASN A 18 -12.99 -85.41 -8.02
CA ASN A 18 -12.37 -84.25 -7.36
C ASN A 18 -12.67 -82.92 -8.10
N GLU A 19 -12.71 -82.92 -9.45
CA GLU A 19 -13.16 -81.75 -10.21
C GLU A 19 -14.62 -81.39 -9.93
N LEU A 20 -15.49 -82.39 -9.79
CA LEU A 20 -16.89 -82.18 -9.39
C LEU A 20 -17.01 -81.65 -7.96
N LEU A 21 -16.17 -82.12 -7.04
CA LEU A 21 -16.07 -81.61 -5.68
C LEU A 21 -15.76 -80.10 -5.68
N MET A 22 -14.78 -79.68 -6.50
CA MET A 22 -14.41 -78.27 -6.66
C MET A 22 -15.50 -77.44 -7.37
N ALA A 23 -16.25 -78.03 -8.30
CA ALA A 23 -17.40 -77.38 -8.90
C ALA A 23 -18.52 -77.13 -7.87
N ALA A 24 -18.80 -78.11 -7.00
CA ALA A 24 -19.79 -77.99 -5.92
C ALA A 24 -19.39 -76.93 -4.89
N LEU A 25 -18.10 -76.88 -4.54
CA LEU A 25 -17.51 -75.84 -3.70
C LEU A 25 -17.71 -74.44 -4.30
N LYS A 26 -17.31 -74.23 -5.56
CA LYS A 26 -17.37 -72.89 -6.19
C LYS A 26 -18.78 -72.31 -6.26
N ILE A 27 -19.80 -73.16 -6.36
CA ILE A 27 -21.21 -72.72 -6.34
C ILE A 27 -21.81 -72.69 -4.93
N GLY A 28 -21.06 -73.11 -3.89
CA GLY A 28 -21.51 -73.11 -2.49
C GLY A 28 -22.61 -74.13 -2.19
N ASP A 29 -22.61 -75.28 -2.87
CA ASP A 29 -23.66 -76.30 -2.73
C ASP A 29 -23.24 -77.38 -1.73
N ASP A 30 -23.41 -77.10 -0.45
CA ASP A 30 -23.11 -77.97 0.70
C ASP A 30 -23.69 -79.39 0.57
N LYS A 31 -24.96 -79.51 0.15
CA LYS A 31 -25.61 -80.82 -0.02
C LYS A 31 -24.98 -81.62 -1.15
N TRP A 32 -24.71 -81.00 -2.30
CA TRP A 32 -24.06 -81.68 -3.41
C TRP A 32 -22.59 -81.99 -3.11
N PHE A 33 -21.90 -81.09 -2.40
CA PHE A 33 -20.55 -81.29 -1.89
C PHE A 33 -20.51 -82.52 -0.96
N ALA A 34 -21.45 -82.62 -0.02
CA ALA A 34 -21.60 -83.78 0.87
C ALA A 34 -21.94 -85.09 0.12
N GLU A 35 -22.76 -85.04 -0.92
CA GLU A 35 -23.03 -86.19 -1.78
C GLU A 35 -21.76 -86.67 -2.51
N ILE A 36 -20.97 -85.75 -3.08
CA ILE A 36 -19.73 -86.09 -3.78
C ILE A 36 -18.69 -86.67 -2.83
N LEU A 37 -18.55 -86.12 -1.62
CA LEU A 37 -17.61 -86.62 -0.59
C LEU A 37 -17.81 -88.11 -0.24
N LYS A 38 -19.02 -88.65 -0.39
CA LYS A 38 -19.32 -90.07 -0.14
C LYS A 38 -18.88 -90.99 -1.29
N SER A 39 -18.45 -90.43 -2.42
CA SER A 39 -18.12 -91.20 -3.63
C SER A 39 -16.72 -91.83 -3.53
N PRO A 40 -16.52 -93.07 -3.99
CA PRO A 40 -15.21 -93.73 -3.96
C PRO A 40 -14.14 -92.93 -4.72
N GLY A 41 -12.95 -92.82 -4.14
CA GLY A 41 -11.80 -92.14 -4.75
C GLY A 41 -11.82 -90.62 -4.68
N VAL A 42 -12.79 -90.00 -3.99
CA VAL A 42 -12.77 -88.56 -3.69
C VAL A 42 -11.78 -88.27 -2.56
N ASP A 43 -10.96 -87.26 -2.78
CA ASP A 43 -10.04 -86.73 -1.78
C ASP A 43 -10.58 -85.41 -1.22
N PRO A 44 -11.04 -85.37 0.04
CA PRO A 44 -11.51 -84.13 0.67
C PRO A 44 -10.38 -83.09 0.85
N SER A 45 -9.12 -83.51 0.77
CA SER A 45 -7.93 -82.65 0.82
C SER A 45 -7.40 -82.22 -0.55
N TYR A 46 -8.13 -82.55 -1.63
CA TYR A 46 -7.70 -82.28 -3.00
C TYR A 46 -7.24 -80.83 -3.20
N ASP A 47 -6.16 -80.67 -3.96
CA ASP A 47 -5.50 -79.39 -4.21
C ASP A 47 -5.03 -78.69 -2.92
N ASN A 48 -4.36 -79.44 -2.05
CA ASN A 48 -3.78 -78.95 -0.81
C ASN A 48 -4.79 -78.25 0.12
N ASN A 49 -5.88 -78.95 0.47
CA ASN A 49 -6.97 -78.41 1.28
C ASN A 49 -7.65 -77.17 0.69
N TYR A 50 -7.67 -77.03 -0.65
CA TYR A 50 -8.29 -75.90 -1.34
C TYR A 50 -9.72 -75.63 -0.88
N ALA A 51 -10.52 -76.69 -0.70
CA ALA A 51 -11.92 -76.56 -0.27
C ALA A 51 -12.07 -75.82 1.07
N MET A 52 -11.23 -76.15 2.05
CA MET A 52 -11.26 -75.51 3.36
C MET A 52 -10.82 -74.05 3.28
N LYS A 53 -9.73 -73.76 2.55
CA LYS A 53 -9.25 -72.40 2.30
C LYS A 53 -10.30 -71.54 1.60
N TYR A 54 -10.85 -72.05 0.50
CA TYR A 54 -11.83 -71.34 -0.32
C TYR A 54 -13.09 -71.02 0.46
N ALA A 55 -13.58 -71.98 1.26
CA ALA A 55 -14.75 -71.79 2.11
C ALA A 55 -14.50 -70.72 3.20
N ALA A 56 -13.31 -70.70 3.80
CA ALA A 56 -12.95 -69.72 4.82
C ALA A 56 -12.84 -68.28 4.26
N GLU A 57 -12.43 -68.13 3.01
CA GLU A 57 -12.35 -66.83 2.33
C GLU A 57 -13.72 -66.29 1.88
N HIS A 58 -14.63 -67.17 1.46
CA HIS A 58 -15.84 -66.78 0.73
C HIS A 58 -17.15 -66.85 1.52
N ALA A 59 -17.10 -67.19 2.81
CA ALA A 59 -18.29 -67.37 3.63
C ALA A 59 -19.13 -66.10 3.84
N SER A 60 -18.57 -64.89 3.67
CA SER A 60 -19.28 -63.61 3.79
C SER A 60 -20.05 -63.18 2.53
N ARG A 61 -19.97 -63.93 1.42
CA ARG A 61 -20.75 -63.59 0.21
C ARG A 61 -22.27 -63.64 0.52
N PRO A 62 -23.12 -62.81 -0.11
CA PRO A 62 -24.55 -62.67 0.22
C PRO A 62 -25.42 -63.95 0.13
N ASN A 63 -24.84 -65.07 -0.31
CA ASN A 63 -25.48 -66.38 -0.36
C ASN A 63 -25.06 -67.29 0.83
N GLY A 64 -24.50 -66.69 1.89
CA GLY A 64 -23.49 -67.27 2.80
C GLY A 64 -23.98 -67.95 4.08
N VAL A 65 -24.78 -69.01 3.97
CA VAL A 65 -24.90 -69.99 5.09
C VAL A 65 -24.29 -71.35 4.73
N ARG A 66 -23.69 -71.51 3.54
CA ARG A 66 -23.30 -72.84 3.03
C ARG A 66 -21.81 -73.17 3.10
N PHE A 67 -20.93 -72.16 3.09
CA PHE A 67 -19.49 -72.40 3.23
C PHE A 67 -19.09 -72.78 4.66
N PHE A 68 -19.79 -72.24 5.65
CA PHE A 68 -19.68 -72.71 7.03
C PHE A 68 -19.99 -74.21 7.13
N GLU A 69 -21.12 -74.66 6.55
CA GLU A 69 -21.49 -76.07 6.52
C GLU A 69 -20.46 -76.93 5.78
N ILE A 70 -19.84 -76.44 4.71
CA ILE A 70 -18.74 -77.14 4.03
C ILE A 70 -17.53 -77.35 4.97
N ILE A 71 -17.09 -76.32 5.71
CA ILE A 71 -15.98 -76.48 6.67
C ILE A 71 -16.38 -77.43 7.79
N LYS A 72 -17.59 -77.28 8.33
CA LYS A 72 -18.13 -78.15 9.37
C LYS A 72 -18.19 -79.61 8.91
N LEU A 73 -18.65 -79.87 7.69
CA LEU A 73 -18.63 -81.20 7.10
C LEU A 73 -17.20 -81.74 6.99
N LEU A 74 -16.27 -80.95 6.45
CA LEU A 74 -14.86 -81.36 6.30
C LEU A 74 -14.20 -81.71 7.65
N LEU A 75 -14.51 -80.98 8.72
CA LEU A 75 -14.00 -81.26 10.07
C LEU A 75 -14.72 -82.45 10.73
N LEU A 76 -16.05 -82.54 10.60
CA LEU A 76 -16.85 -83.65 11.16
C LEU A 76 -16.57 -84.99 10.51
N LEU A 77 -16.10 -85.02 9.25
CA LEU A 77 -15.66 -86.24 8.58
C LEU A 77 -14.52 -86.94 9.33
N LYS A 78 -13.73 -86.21 10.13
CA LYS A 78 -12.51 -86.70 10.79
C LYS A 78 -11.56 -87.45 9.85
N ASP A 79 -11.61 -87.14 8.55
CA ASP A 79 -10.69 -87.70 7.56
C ASP A 79 -9.29 -87.14 7.85
N LYS A 80 -8.33 -88.04 8.13
CA LYS A 80 -6.96 -87.67 8.50
C LYS A 80 -6.23 -86.86 7.42
N ARG A 81 -6.69 -86.93 6.16
CA ARG A 81 -6.14 -86.14 5.05
C ARG A 81 -6.51 -84.67 5.16
N VAL A 82 -7.67 -84.35 5.73
CA VAL A 82 -8.09 -82.97 5.97
C VAL A 82 -7.38 -82.44 7.21
N ASP A 83 -6.37 -81.63 6.98
CA ASP A 83 -5.59 -80.98 8.02
C ASP A 83 -5.88 -79.45 8.08
N PRO A 84 -6.65 -78.96 9.08
CA PRO A 84 -6.98 -77.54 9.19
C PRO A 84 -5.78 -76.66 9.51
N SER A 85 -4.62 -77.25 9.85
CA SER A 85 -3.37 -76.54 10.10
C SER A 85 -2.51 -76.30 8.87
N LYS A 86 -2.94 -76.78 7.69
CA LYS A 86 -2.21 -76.62 6.43
C LYS A 86 -1.88 -75.18 6.09
N GLU A 87 -0.72 -75.02 5.44
CA GLU A 87 -0.17 -73.72 5.03
C GLU A 87 -0.12 -72.72 6.20
N ASN A 88 0.31 -73.18 7.38
CA ASN A 88 0.36 -72.40 8.61
C ASN A 88 -1.00 -71.79 8.97
N ASN A 89 -2.00 -72.66 9.17
CA ASN A 89 -3.38 -72.31 9.51
C ASN A 89 -4.01 -71.28 8.54
N LEU A 90 -3.77 -71.43 7.23
CA LEU A 90 -4.25 -70.44 6.25
C LEU A 90 -5.78 -70.26 6.28
N ALA A 91 -6.54 -71.32 6.54
CA ALA A 91 -7.99 -71.23 6.69
C ALA A 91 -8.39 -70.30 7.85
N LEU A 92 -7.72 -70.41 9.01
CA LEU A 92 -7.94 -69.53 10.17
C LEU A 92 -7.56 -68.07 9.83
N ARG A 93 -6.43 -67.87 9.13
CA ARG A 93 -5.98 -66.54 8.69
C ARG A 93 -6.97 -65.88 7.74
N LYS A 94 -7.47 -66.63 6.75
CA LYS A 94 -8.49 -66.15 5.80
C LYS A 94 -9.81 -65.86 6.50
N ALA A 95 -10.28 -66.75 7.37
CA ALA A 95 -11.45 -66.48 8.19
C ALA A 95 -11.30 -65.20 9.02
N SER A 96 -10.10 -64.94 9.56
CA SER A 96 -9.79 -63.71 10.32
C SER A 96 -9.74 -62.47 9.44
N GLU A 97 -9.21 -62.55 8.21
CA GLU A 97 -9.17 -61.44 7.25
C GLU A 97 -10.56 -61.04 6.76
N TYR A 98 -11.43 -62.03 6.51
CA TYR A 98 -12.75 -61.83 5.90
C TYR A 98 -13.91 -61.77 6.90
N GLY A 99 -13.64 -61.81 8.21
CA GLY A 99 -14.66 -61.57 9.25
C GLY A 99 -15.56 -62.77 9.54
N GLN A 100 -15.06 -64.00 9.38
CA GLN A 100 -15.85 -65.22 9.55
C GLN A 100 -15.85 -65.74 10.99
N THR A 101 -16.56 -65.07 11.89
CA THR A 101 -16.59 -65.39 13.33
C THR A 101 -16.93 -66.87 13.62
N ASP A 102 -17.99 -67.40 12.99
CA ASP A 102 -18.42 -68.79 13.21
C ASP A 102 -17.36 -69.81 12.77
N ILE A 103 -16.64 -69.51 11.67
CA ILE A 103 -15.57 -70.36 11.16
C ILE A 103 -14.36 -70.30 12.10
N ILE A 104 -14.03 -69.14 12.68
CA ILE A 104 -12.97 -69.02 13.68
C ILE A 104 -13.30 -69.86 14.91
N GLU A 105 -14.51 -69.75 15.44
CA GLU A 105 -14.94 -70.54 16.61
C GLU A 105 -14.86 -72.04 16.32
N LEU A 106 -15.33 -72.48 15.16
CA LEU A 106 -15.28 -73.88 14.73
C LEU A 106 -13.84 -74.38 14.54
N LEU A 107 -12.95 -73.60 13.92
CA LEU A 107 -11.56 -74.00 13.68
C LEU A 107 -10.77 -74.08 14.99
N LEU A 108 -10.99 -73.16 15.94
CA LEU A 108 -10.30 -73.15 17.23
C LEU A 108 -10.69 -74.33 18.14
N GLN A 109 -11.81 -75.01 17.87
CA GLN A 109 -12.18 -76.26 18.56
C GLN A 109 -11.35 -77.47 18.11
N ASP A 110 -10.71 -77.42 16.94
CA ASP A 110 -9.84 -78.50 16.48
C ASP A 110 -8.44 -78.35 17.11
N PRO A 111 -7.95 -79.33 17.89
CA PRO A 111 -6.68 -79.22 18.61
C PRO A 111 -5.46 -79.11 17.68
N ARG A 112 -5.60 -79.42 16.39
CA ARG A 112 -4.53 -79.26 15.39
C ARG A 112 -4.33 -77.81 14.97
N VAL A 113 -5.35 -76.96 15.15
CA VAL A 113 -5.27 -75.53 14.79
C VAL A 113 -4.51 -74.79 15.87
N ASP A 114 -3.47 -74.08 15.45
CA ASP A 114 -2.64 -73.26 16.32
C ASP A 114 -2.75 -71.78 15.90
N PRO A 115 -3.48 -70.94 16.66
CA PRO A 115 -3.64 -69.54 16.30
C PRO A 115 -2.34 -68.73 16.43
N SER A 116 -1.26 -69.31 16.99
CA SER A 116 0.02 -68.64 17.22
C SER A 116 0.96 -68.55 16.01
N VAL A 117 0.66 -69.31 14.95
CA VAL A 117 1.52 -69.39 13.75
C VAL A 117 1.66 -68.07 13.01
N GLU A 118 2.73 -67.96 12.22
CA GLU A 118 2.96 -66.82 11.30
C GLU A 118 2.96 -65.48 12.04
N GLU A 119 3.62 -65.46 13.20
CA GLU A 119 3.70 -64.29 14.07
C GLU A 119 2.30 -63.78 14.45
N GLN A 120 1.41 -64.69 14.85
CA GLN A 120 0.03 -64.37 15.28
C GLN A 120 -0.77 -63.64 14.19
N SER A 121 -0.61 -64.05 12.94
CA SER A 121 -1.21 -63.35 11.78
C SER A 121 -2.74 -63.24 11.83
N ALA A 122 -3.43 -64.19 12.47
CA ALA A 122 -4.89 -64.18 12.60
C ALA A 122 -5.40 -62.93 13.35
N ILE A 123 -4.88 -62.66 14.55
CA ILE A 123 -5.31 -61.49 15.34
C ILE A 123 -4.88 -60.18 14.68
N ARG A 124 -3.74 -60.17 13.98
CA ARG A 124 -3.26 -59.01 13.22
C ARG A 124 -4.20 -58.66 12.07
N LEU A 125 -4.61 -59.64 11.26
CA LEU A 125 -5.54 -59.46 10.14
C LEU A 125 -6.93 -59.04 10.64
N ALA A 126 -7.43 -59.66 11.72
CA ALA A 126 -8.69 -59.25 12.34
C ALA A 126 -8.65 -57.80 12.84
N SER A 127 -7.54 -57.39 13.46
CA SER A 127 -7.32 -56.01 13.93
C SER A 127 -7.16 -55.02 12.78
N GLU A 128 -6.54 -55.42 11.66
CA GLU A 128 -6.40 -54.59 10.47
C GLU A 128 -7.71 -54.39 9.72
N LYS A 129 -8.62 -55.37 9.76
CA LYS A 129 -9.89 -55.36 9.02
C LYS A 129 -11.10 -54.96 9.87
N GLY A 130 -10.92 -54.76 11.17
CA GLY A 130 -11.96 -54.25 12.06
C GLY A 130 -12.91 -55.32 12.60
N HIS A 131 -12.48 -56.58 12.64
CA HIS A 131 -13.32 -57.70 13.08
C HIS A 131 -13.26 -57.89 14.60
N THR A 132 -13.95 -57.02 15.33
CA THR A 132 -13.92 -56.95 16.81
C THR A 132 -14.22 -58.28 17.50
N GLU A 133 -15.27 -59.00 17.10
CA GLU A 133 -15.62 -60.28 17.73
C GLU A 133 -14.56 -61.36 17.49
N ILE A 134 -13.87 -61.34 16.34
CA ILE A 134 -12.76 -62.27 16.08
C ILE A 134 -11.57 -61.94 16.97
N VAL A 135 -11.22 -60.65 17.14
CA VAL A 135 -10.15 -60.26 18.08
C VAL A 135 -10.48 -60.73 19.49
N LYS A 136 -11.72 -60.53 19.94
CA LYS A 136 -12.20 -60.99 21.25
C LYS A 136 -12.14 -62.51 21.41
N LEU A 137 -12.50 -63.28 20.39
CA LEU A 137 -12.39 -64.75 20.40
C LEU A 137 -10.94 -65.20 20.47
N LEU A 138 -10.06 -64.61 19.65
CA LEU A 138 -8.65 -64.95 19.62
C LEU A 138 -7.95 -64.61 20.95
N LEU A 139 -8.24 -63.46 21.57
CA LEU A 139 -7.66 -63.08 22.86
C LEU A 139 -8.07 -64.01 24.02
N LYS A 140 -9.19 -64.75 23.90
CA LYS A 140 -9.57 -65.77 24.90
C LYS A 140 -8.71 -67.03 24.80
N ASP A 141 -8.10 -67.30 23.65
CA ASP A 141 -7.19 -68.42 23.47
C ASP A 141 -5.81 -68.07 24.06
N LYS A 142 -5.39 -68.80 25.10
CA LYS A 142 -4.14 -68.54 25.83
C LYS A 142 -2.88 -68.63 24.95
N ARG A 143 -2.97 -69.29 23.79
CA ARG A 143 -1.87 -69.40 22.82
C ARG A 143 -1.67 -68.12 22.01
N VAL A 144 -2.67 -67.24 21.99
CA VAL A 144 -2.59 -65.95 21.29
C VAL A 144 -1.90 -64.93 22.18
N ASP A 145 -0.81 -64.38 21.67
CA ASP A 145 -0.07 -63.28 22.28
C ASP A 145 -0.16 -62.02 21.40
N PRO A 146 -0.93 -61.00 21.81
CA PRO A 146 -1.08 -59.77 21.03
C PRO A 146 0.19 -58.90 21.00
N SER A 147 1.23 -59.23 21.79
CA SER A 147 2.48 -58.47 21.84
C SER A 147 3.46 -58.80 20.68
N VAL A 148 3.19 -59.86 19.92
CA VAL A 148 4.06 -60.34 18.83
C VAL A 148 4.20 -59.32 17.69
N LYS A 149 5.37 -59.38 17.01
CA LYS A 149 5.75 -58.50 15.90
C LYS A 149 5.59 -57.03 16.26
N GLU A 150 6.27 -56.64 17.34
CA GLU A 150 6.26 -55.29 17.86
C GLU A 150 4.84 -54.76 18.08
N GLN A 151 3.96 -55.63 18.60
CA GLN A 151 2.55 -55.35 18.88
C GLN A 151 1.77 -54.79 17.68
N SER A 152 1.97 -55.41 16.52
CA SER A 152 1.33 -54.97 15.27
C SER A 152 -0.21 -54.89 15.32
N ALA A 153 -0.88 -55.70 16.15
CA ALA A 153 -2.34 -55.68 16.31
C ALA A 153 -2.87 -54.32 16.78
N ILE A 154 -2.32 -53.76 17.87
CA ILE A 154 -2.73 -52.45 18.40
C ILE A 154 -2.41 -51.33 17.41
N ARG A 155 -1.27 -51.40 16.71
CA ARG A 155 -0.88 -50.42 15.69
C ARG A 155 -1.83 -50.40 14.50
N LEU A 156 -2.27 -51.57 14.01
CA LEU A 156 -3.19 -51.66 12.87
C LEU A 156 -4.60 -51.21 13.25
N ALA A 157 -5.09 -51.61 14.43
CA ALA A 157 -6.36 -51.11 14.95
C ALA A 157 -6.34 -49.58 15.10
N SER A 158 -5.24 -49.04 15.64
CA SER A 158 -5.02 -47.61 15.80
C SER A 158 -4.88 -46.85 14.48
N LYS A 159 -4.30 -47.46 13.43
CA LYS A 159 -4.18 -46.86 12.09
C LYS A 159 -5.54 -46.76 11.40
N ASN A 160 -6.36 -47.79 11.53
CA ASN A 160 -7.62 -47.91 10.80
C ASN A 160 -8.84 -47.40 11.58
N GLY A 161 -8.67 -46.97 12.83
CA GLY A 161 -9.72 -46.28 13.58
C GLY A 161 -10.68 -47.22 14.33
N TYR A 162 -10.26 -48.44 14.65
CA TYR A 162 -11.13 -49.41 15.32
C TYR A 162 -11.09 -49.27 16.85
N THR A 163 -11.87 -48.32 17.37
CA THR A 163 -11.92 -47.99 18.81
C THR A 163 -12.23 -49.20 19.70
N ASP A 164 -13.17 -50.07 19.32
CA ASP A 164 -13.54 -51.22 20.14
C ASP A 164 -12.42 -52.26 20.23
N ILE A 165 -11.66 -52.44 19.15
CA ILE A 165 -10.47 -53.30 19.13
C ILE A 165 -9.38 -52.69 20.02
N MET A 166 -9.20 -51.36 19.98
CA MET A 166 -8.26 -50.67 20.86
C MET A 166 -8.60 -50.89 22.34
N LYS A 167 -9.87 -50.79 22.72
CA LYS A 167 -10.34 -51.05 24.09
C LYS A 167 -10.04 -52.50 24.51
N LEU A 168 -10.31 -53.47 23.64
CA LEU A 168 -10.02 -54.89 23.92
C LEU A 168 -8.52 -55.15 24.09
N LEU A 169 -7.69 -54.61 23.19
CA LEU A 169 -6.25 -54.82 23.24
C LEU A 169 -5.61 -54.13 24.45
N LEU A 170 -6.02 -52.91 24.82
CA LEU A 170 -5.49 -52.21 25.98
C LEU A 170 -5.88 -52.84 27.32
N GLN A 171 -6.94 -53.65 27.35
CA GLN A 171 -7.30 -54.47 28.53
C GLN A 171 -6.37 -55.68 28.73
N ASP A 172 -5.67 -56.13 27.69
CA ASP A 172 -4.70 -57.22 27.81
C ASP A 172 -3.38 -56.70 28.40
N PRO A 173 -2.94 -57.21 29.56
CA PRO A 173 -1.75 -56.69 30.26
C PRO A 173 -0.45 -56.89 29.48
N ARG A 174 -0.44 -57.75 28.46
CA ARG A 174 0.72 -57.98 27.58
C ARG A 174 0.88 -56.87 26.54
N VAL A 175 -0.16 -56.08 26.30
CA VAL A 175 -0.14 -54.96 25.36
C VAL A 175 0.44 -53.72 26.04
N ASP A 176 1.47 -53.17 25.43
CA ASP A 176 2.13 -51.93 25.81
C ASP A 176 1.97 -50.91 24.67
N PRO A 177 1.10 -49.89 24.82
CA PRO A 177 0.89 -48.88 23.79
C PRO A 177 2.12 -47.97 23.56
N SER A 178 3.14 -48.05 24.40
CA SER A 178 4.33 -47.20 24.31
C SER A 178 5.40 -47.70 23.30
N VAL A 179 5.24 -48.91 22.78
CA VAL A 179 6.22 -49.55 21.88
C VAL A 179 6.49 -48.74 20.60
N ILE A 180 7.71 -48.89 20.07
CA ILE A 180 8.18 -48.24 18.83
C ILE A 180 7.94 -46.72 18.86
N LYS A 181 8.38 -46.08 19.96
CA LYS A 181 8.14 -44.65 20.20
C LYS A 181 6.65 -44.29 20.08
N GLN A 182 5.78 -45.11 20.67
CA GLN A 182 4.32 -44.89 20.75
C GLN A 182 3.66 -44.80 19.36
N ASN A 183 3.97 -45.75 18.48
CA ASN A 183 3.53 -45.72 17.08
C ASN A 183 2.00 -45.74 16.93
N ALA A 184 1.28 -46.39 17.86
CA ALA A 184 -0.18 -46.35 17.89
C ALA A 184 -0.70 -44.90 18.00
N LEU A 185 -0.23 -44.12 18.98
CA LEU A 185 -0.63 -42.72 19.15
C LEU A 185 -0.31 -41.89 17.89
N LYS A 186 0.85 -42.12 17.26
CA LYS A 186 1.23 -41.46 16.00
C LYS A 186 0.25 -41.77 14.87
N LEU A 187 -0.10 -43.04 14.68
CA LEU A 187 -1.00 -43.48 13.62
C LEU A 187 -2.44 -42.97 13.85
N ALA A 188 -2.95 -43.02 15.08
CA ALA A 188 -4.25 -42.45 15.41
C ALA A 188 -4.28 -40.93 15.15
N SER A 189 -3.26 -40.22 15.61
CA SER A 189 -3.13 -38.77 15.44
C SER A 189 -3.05 -38.37 13.96
N GLN A 190 -2.26 -39.09 13.16
CA GLN A 190 -2.10 -38.84 11.73
C GLN A 190 -3.38 -39.07 10.93
N ASN A 191 -4.15 -40.11 11.27
CA ASN A 191 -5.37 -40.47 10.55
C ASN A 191 -6.63 -39.77 11.06
N GLY A 192 -6.55 -39.04 12.18
CA GLY A 192 -7.69 -38.27 12.70
C GLY A 192 -8.59 -39.04 13.67
N HIS A 193 -8.12 -40.12 14.27
CA HIS A 193 -8.95 -41.00 15.12
C HIS A 193 -9.02 -40.47 16.55
N ILE A 194 -9.87 -39.47 16.78
CA ILE A 194 -10.01 -38.71 18.03
C ILE A 194 -10.18 -39.61 19.25
N GLU A 195 -11.17 -40.51 19.24
CA GLU A 195 -11.48 -41.39 20.38
C GLU A 195 -10.28 -42.29 20.76
N ILE A 196 -9.50 -42.74 19.77
CA ILE A 196 -8.32 -43.56 20.00
C ILE A 196 -7.19 -42.71 20.61
N VAL A 197 -7.03 -41.46 20.16
CA VAL A 197 -6.06 -40.53 20.76
C VAL A 197 -6.41 -40.29 22.22
N GLU A 198 -7.68 -40.01 22.54
CA GLU A 198 -8.12 -39.82 23.93
C GLU A 198 -7.90 -41.07 24.78
N LEU A 199 -8.26 -42.25 24.27
CA LEU A 199 -8.07 -43.53 24.94
C LEU A 199 -6.58 -43.80 25.23
N LEU A 200 -5.69 -43.53 24.27
CA LEU A 200 -4.26 -43.72 24.45
C LEU A 200 -3.67 -42.71 25.43
N LEU A 201 -4.10 -41.44 25.41
CA LEU A 201 -3.61 -40.42 26.34
C LEU A 201 -4.08 -40.63 27.79
N GLN A 202 -5.12 -41.45 28.01
CA GLN A 202 -5.55 -41.88 29.35
C GLN A 202 -4.64 -42.98 29.93
N ASP A 203 -3.87 -43.70 29.09
CA ASP A 203 -2.94 -44.72 29.55
C ASP A 203 -1.66 -44.06 30.10
N PRO A 204 -1.30 -44.27 31.38
CA PRO A 204 -0.16 -43.59 32.02
C PRO A 204 1.20 -43.94 31.39
N ARG A 205 1.28 -45.03 30.61
CA ARG A 205 2.49 -45.45 29.89
C ARG A 205 2.72 -44.63 28.62
N VAL A 206 1.69 -43.95 28.13
CA VAL A 206 1.74 -43.10 26.94
C VAL A 206 2.24 -41.70 27.34
N ASP A 207 3.14 -41.17 26.54
CA ASP A 207 3.77 -39.88 26.76
C ASP A 207 3.83 -39.11 25.42
N PRO A 208 2.91 -38.16 25.17
CA PRO A 208 2.85 -37.43 23.91
C PRO A 208 4.07 -36.51 23.68
N SER A 209 4.96 -36.36 24.66
CA SER A 209 6.20 -35.57 24.51
C SER A 209 7.32 -36.31 23.76
N VAL A 210 7.19 -37.63 23.59
CA VAL A 210 8.21 -38.49 22.96
C VAL A 210 8.48 -38.09 21.50
N ASP A 211 9.71 -38.36 21.03
CA ASP A 211 10.16 -38.11 19.66
C ASP A 211 10.06 -36.62 19.28
N LYS A 212 10.43 -35.73 20.21
CA LYS A 212 10.33 -34.27 20.08
C LYS A 212 8.90 -33.81 19.76
N GLN A 213 7.92 -34.35 20.50
CA GLN A 213 6.50 -34.07 20.35
C GLN A 213 5.99 -34.24 18.90
N PHE A 214 6.45 -35.30 18.22
CA PHE A 214 6.10 -35.58 16.83
C PHE A 214 4.58 -35.57 16.58
N VAL A 215 3.79 -36.08 17.53
CA VAL A 215 2.32 -36.15 17.44
C VAL A 215 1.68 -34.76 17.37
N LEU A 216 2.20 -33.77 18.10
CA LEU A 216 1.74 -32.39 18.07
C LEU A 216 2.02 -31.76 16.69
N LYS A 217 3.24 -31.92 16.18
CA LYS A 217 3.64 -31.42 14.86
C LYS A 217 2.83 -32.09 13.74
N GLN A 218 2.59 -33.39 13.84
CA GLN A 218 1.79 -34.10 12.85
C GLN A 218 0.33 -33.67 12.85
N ALA A 219 -0.26 -33.38 14.02
CA ALA A 219 -1.62 -32.85 14.10
C ALA A 219 -1.76 -31.55 13.29
N VAL A 220 -0.81 -30.62 13.43
CA VAL A 220 -0.77 -29.39 12.62
C VAL A 220 -0.51 -29.70 11.15
N HIS A 221 0.49 -30.53 10.83
CA HIS A 221 0.86 -30.88 9.46
C HIS A 221 -0.28 -31.55 8.67
N LYS A 222 -1.15 -32.31 9.35
CA LYS A 222 -2.30 -33.03 8.78
C LYS A 222 -3.63 -32.31 8.98
N ASP A 223 -3.61 -31.07 9.47
CA ASP A 223 -4.81 -30.25 9.73
C ASP A 223 -5.84 -30.97 10.63
N LYS A 224 -5.35 -31.54 11.74
CA LYS A 224 -6.15 -32.26 12.74
C LYS A 224 -6.33 -31.38 13.98
N ASN A 225 -7.11 -30.31 13.83
CA ASN A 225 -7.27 -29.28 14.87
C ASN A 225 -7.89 -29.81 16.17
N ASP A 226 -8.81 -30.78 16.10
CA ASP A 226 -9.38 -31.42 17.30
C ASP A 226 -8.32 -32.21 18.08
N ILE A 227 -7.44 -32.94 17.37
CA ILE A 227 -6.33 -33.65 17.99
C ILE A 227 -5.30 -32.67 18.56
N LEU A 228 -5.01 -31.58 17.85
CA LEU A 228 -4.17 -30.50 18.38
C LEU A 228 -4.73 -29.98 19.71
N ARG A 229 -6.02 -29.67 19.77
CA ARG A 229 -6.70 -29.19 20.98
C ARG A 229 -6.63 -30.21 22.12
N ILE A 230 -6.79 -31.50 21.83
CA ILE A 230 -6.66 -32.59 22.82
C ILE A 230 -5.22 -32.68 23.34
N LEU A 231 -4.23 -32.64 22.45
CA LEU A 231 -2.83 -32.73 22.81
C LEU A 231 -2.39 -31.52 23.66
N LEU A 232 -2.80 -30.30 23.32
CA LEU A 232 -2.45 -29.08 24.07
C LEU A 232 -2.97 -29.09 25.52
N LYS A 233 -4.07 -29.81 25.80
CA LYS A 233 -4.59 -30.00 27.16
C LYS A 233 -3.74 -30.95 28.00
N HIS A 234 -2.93 -31.80 27.38
CA HIS A 234 -2.14 -32.80 28.09
C HIS A 234 -0.91 -32.15 28.76
N PRO A 235 -0.66 -32.35 30.07
CA PRO A 235 0.33 -31.58 30.83
C PRO A 235 1.79 -31.79 30.36
N LYS A 236 2.09 -32.93 29.72
CA LYS A 236 3.41 -33.22 29.15
C LYS A 236 3.66 -32.58 27.78
N VAL A 237 2.63 -32.04 27.13
CA VAL A 237 2.77 -31.37 25.83
C VAL A 237 3.15 -29.92 26.07
N ASP A 238 4.19 -29.47 25.39
CA ASP A 238 4.69 -28.10 25.46
C ASP A 238 4.84 -27.56 24.03
N PRO A 239 3.93 -26.67 23.59
CA PRO A 239 3.98 -26.12 22.23
C PRO A 239 5.15 -25.16 22.01
N SER A 240 5.90 -24.79 23.05
CA SER A 240 7.03 -23.87 22.92
C SER A 240 8.35 -24.53 22.49
N VAL A 241 8.41 -25.86 22.46
CA VAL A 241 9.62 -26.61 22.09
C VAL A 241 10.08 -26.36 20.66
N ASP A 242 11.37 -26.63 20.39
CA ASP A 242 12.01 -26.44 19.08
C ASP A 242 11.77 -25.02 18.51
N ASN A 243 11.95 -23.98 19.34
CA ASN A 243 11.67 -22.58 19.00
C ASN A 243 10.25 -22.37 18.43
N GLN A 244 9.26 -23.05 19.02
CA GLN A 244 7.86 -22.93 18.61
C GLN A 244 7.61 -23.28 17.14
N TYR A 245 8.40 -24.22 16.59
CA TYR A 245 8.28 -24.70 15.20
C TYR A 245 6.85 -25.08 14.82
N VAL A 246 6.04 -25.57 15.77
CA VAL A 246 4.64 -25.92 15.54
C VAL A 246 3.79 -24.71 15.12
N LEU A 247 4.03 -23.54 15.71
CA LEU A 247 3.34 -22.30 15.35
C LEU A 247 3.79 -21.82 13.97
N LEU A 248 5.10 -21.83 13.71
CA LEU A 248 5.65 -21.50 12.39
C LEU A 248 5.02 -22.39 11.31
N GLN A 249 4.98 -23.71 11.55
CA GLN A 249 4.37 -24.68 10.63
C GLN A 249 2.88 -24.42 10.41
N ALA A 250 2.13 -24.06 11.46
CA ALA A 250 0.71 -23.75 11.36
C ALA A 250 0.49 -22.51 10.46
N VAL A 251 1.31 -21.46 10.62
CA VAL A 251 1.26 -20.27 9.76
C VAL A 251 1.69 -20.58 8.33
N THR A 252 2.81 -21.29 8.09
CA THR A 252 3.23 -21.68 6.73
C THR A 252 2.16 -22.48 5.98
N LYS A 253 1.36 -23.27 6.69
CA LYS A 253 0.26 -24.05 6.12
C LYS A 253 -1.04 -23.27 5.95
N ASN A 254 -1.06 -22.01 6.35
CA ASN A 254 -2.24 -21.16 6.44
C ASN A 254 -3.38 -21.80 7.25
N ASN A 255 -3.04 -22.51 8.32
CA ASN A 255 -4.02 -23.14 9.20
C ASN A 255 -4.44 -22.16 10.31
N VAL A 256 -5.39 -21.28 9.99
CA VAL A 256 -5.87 -20.23 10.89
C VAL A 256 -6.42 -20.81 12.20
N GLU A 257 -7.07 -21.98 12.14
CA GLU A 257 -7.63 -22.62 13.33
C GLU A 257 -6.55 -23.21 14.23
N ALA A 258 -5.55 -23.91 13.67
CA ALA A 258 -4.41 -24.37 14.47
C ALA A 258 -3.66 -23.21 15.12
N VAL A 259 -3.47 -22.10 14.41
CA VAL A 259 -2.85 -20.89 14.97
C VAL A 259 -3.70 -20.35 16.10
N ARG A 260 -5.03 -20.26 15.94
CA ARG A 260 -5.94 -19.82 17.00
C ARG A 260 -5.78 -20.68 18.26
N GLU A 261 -5.81 -22.00 18.11
CA GLU A 261 -5.67 -22.94 19.23
C GLU A 261 -4.31 -22.80 19.93
N LEU A 262 -3.23 -22.62 19.15
CA LEU A 262 -1.88 -22.40 19.69
C LEU A 262 -1.77 -21.08 20.45
N LEU A 263 -2.34 -19.98 19.93
CA LEU A 263 -2.26 -18.66 20.57
C LEU A 263 -3.09 -18.54 21.86
N ILE A 264 -4.02 -19.46 22.11
CA ILE A 264 -4.73 -19.56 23.39
C ILE A 264 -3.78 -20.06 24.50
N ASP A 265 -2.78 -20.86 24.15
CA ASP A 265 -1.81 -21.38 25.11
C ASP A 265 -0.79 -20.29 25.48
N LYS A 266 -0.77 -19.89 26.75
CA LYS A 266 0.10 -18.81 27.27
C LYS A 266 1.60 -19.08 27.10
N ARG A 267 1.99 -20.34 26.88
CA ARG A 267 3.38 -20.74 26.64
C ARG A 267 3.84 -20.41 25.22
N VAL A 268 2.90 -20.19 24.31
CA VAL A 268 3.17 -19.79 22.92
C VAL A 268 3.41 -18.28 22.86
N ASP A 269 4.44 -17.91 22.10
CA ASP A 269 4.81 -16.53 21.84
C ASP A 269 4.83 -16.27 20.34
N PRO A 270 3.85 -15.57 19.76
CA PRO A 270 3.85 -15.25 18.34
C PRO A 270 4.90 -14.20 17.93
N GLY A 271 5.52 -13.50 18.88
CA GLY A 271 6.58 -12.51 18.61
C GLY A 271 7.95 -13.15 18.35
N ILE A 272 8.00 -14.37 17.78
CA ILE A 272 9.26 -15.09 17.59
C ILE A 272 10.22 -14.34 16.65
N ASN A 273 11.51 -14.41 17.00
CA ASN A 273 12.61 -13.98 16.15
C ASN A 273 13.25 -15.21 15.51
N ILE A 274 13.27 -15.27 14.18
CA ILE A 274 13.90 -16.34 13.40
C ILE A 274 15.05 -15.72 12.59
N ASP A 275 16.28 -16.21 12.80
CA ASP A 275 17.47 -15.81 12.03
C ASP A 275 17.72 -14.28 12.00
N GLY A 276 17.30 -13.55 13.05
CA GLY A 276 17.42 -12.10 13.14
C GLY A 276 16.21 -11.32 12.62
N HIS A 277 15.20 -12.01 12.07
CA HIS A 277 13.92 -11.43 11.70
C HIS A 277 12.96 -11.47 12.89
N GLU A 278 12.87 -10.37 13.62
CA GLU A 278 11.83 -10.17 14.63
C GLU A 278 10.45 -10.19 13.98
N GLN A 279 9.43 -10.69 14.69
CA GLN A 279 8.06 -10.80 14.17
C GLN A 279 7.93 -11.67 12.90
N ALA A 280 8.79 -12.69 12.76
CA ALA A 280 8.84 -13.55 11.58
C ALA A 280 7.49 -14.17 11.20
N ILE A 281 6.63 -14.48 12.19
CA ILE A 281 5.31 -15.05 11.93
C ILE A 281 4.37 -14.04 11.25
N LEU A 282 4.39 -12.77 11.68
CA LEU A 282 3.58 -11.73 11.04
C LEU A 282 4.06 -11.52 9.60
N HIS A 283 5.37 -11.51 9.37
CA HIS A 283 5.93 -11.38 8.02
C HIS A 283 5.45 -12.51 7.11
N LEU A 284 5.58 -13.75 7.57
CA LEU A 284 5.11 -14.92 6.83
C LEU A 284 3.60 -14.86 6.55
N ALA A 285 2.78 -14.43 7.52
CA ALA A 285 1.35 -14.28 7.32
C ALA A 285 1.00 -13.23 6.25
N ILE A 286 1.75 -12.12 6.20
CA ILE A 286 1.60 -11.08 5.18
C ILE A 286 2.00 -11.61 3.79
N GLU A 287 3.09 -12.36 3.70
CA GLU A 287 3.54 -13.00 2.45
C GLU A 287 2.53 -14.04 1.93
N ILE A 288 1.92 -14.82 2.83
CA ILE A 288 0.83 -15.76 2.48
C ILE A 288 -0.40 -15.00 2.01
N GLY A 289 -0.67 -13.83 2.59
CA GLY A 289 -1.72 -12.91 2.15
C GLY A 289 -3.12 -13.24 2.68
N ASP A 290 -3.26 -14.15 3.66
CA ASP A 290 -4.56 -14.45 4.27
C ASP A 290 -4.95 -13.37 5.31
N PRO A 291 -5.99 -12.56 5.06
CA PRO A 291 -6.39 -11.49 5.97
C PRO A 291 -6.87 -11.99 7.34
N ASN A 292 -7.40 -13.21 7.44
CA ASN A 292 -7.84 -13.77 8.72
C ASN A 292 -6.66 -14.18 9.59
N MET A 293 -5.61 -14.74 8.98
CA MET A 293 -4.35 -15.05 9.66
C MET A 293 -3.68 -13.77 10.19
N ILE A 294 -3.56 -12.74 9.34
CA ILE A 294 -2.96 -11.46 9.69
C ILE A 294 -3.72 -10.81 10.86
N LYS A 295 -5.06 -10.73 10.77
CA LYS A 295 -5.89 -10.17 11.84
C LYS A 295 -5.75 -10.96 13.14
N LEU A 296 -5.76 -12.29 13.07
CA LEU A 296 -5.59 -13.15 14.24
C LEU A 296 -4.26 -12.87 14.96
N LEU A 297 -3.18 -12.70 14.22
CA LEU A 297 -1.87 -12.39 14.79
C LEU A 297 -1.81 -10.97 15.36
N LEU A 298 -2.30 -9.96 14.63
CA LEU A 298 -2.29 -8.57 15.08
C LEU A 298 -3.14 -8.32 16.33
N LEU A 299 -4.16 -9.15 16.58
CA LEU A 299 -4.94 -9.12 17.83
C LEU A 299 -4.14 -9.57 19.06
N HIS A 300 -3.04 -10.31 18.87
CA HIS A 300 -2.25 -10.81 19.98
C HIS A 300 -1.27 -9.73 20.50
N PRO A 301 -1.24 -9.44 21.81
CA PRO A 301 -0.50 -8.30 22.36
C PRO A 301 1.02 -8.38 22.20
N LYS A 302 1.57 -9.59 22.01
CA LYS A 302 3.00 -9.80 21.75
C LYS A 302 3.41 -9.60 20.28
N VAL A 303 2.44 -9.47 19.38
CA VAL A 303 2.69 -9.13 17.98
C VAL A 303 2.72 -7.61 17.89
N ASP A 304 3.91 -7.08 17.60
CA ASP A 304 4.13 -5.65 17.42
C ASP A 304 4.50 -5.37 15.97
N PRO A 305 3.56 -4.85 15.16
CA PRO A 305 3.85 -4.52 13.77
C PRO A 305 4.81 -3.34 13.63
N THR A 306 5.17 -2.62 14.70
CA THR A 306 6.08 -1.46 14.62
C THR A 306 7.55 -1.85 14.52
N ILE A 307 7.92 -3.05 14.96
CA ILE A 307 9.30 -3.55 14.96
C ILE A 307 9.90 -3.56 13.55
N ASP A 308 9.10 -3.98 12.57
CA ASP A 308 9.43 -3.90 11.15
C ASP A 308 8.22 -3.34 10.37
N ASN A 309 7.76 -2.17 10.83
CA ASN A 309 6.61 -1.46 10.25
C ASN A 309 6.77 -1.23 8.75
N GLN A 310 8.03 -0.96 8.35
CA GLN A 310 8.46 -0.83 6.97
C GLN A 310 8.13 -2.08 6.15
N PHE A 311 8.51 -3.27 6.62
CA PHE A 311 8.14 -4.50 5.94
C PHE A 311 6.63 -4.72 5.93
N ALA A 312 5.96 -4.59 7.09
CA ALA A 312 4.56 -5.00 7.24
C ALA A 312 3.62 -4.34 6.20
N ILE A 313 3.63 -3.01 6.09
CA ILE A 313 2.78 -2.34 5.11
C ILE A 313 3.32 -2.46 3.68
N TRP A 314 4.64 -2.39 3.50
CA TRP A 314 5.21 -2.42 2.15
C TRP A 314 5.01 -3.78 1.48
N ALA A 315 5.23 -4.89 2.20
CA ALA A 315 4.99 -6.24 1.70
C ALA A 315 3.51 -6.49 1.42
N ALA A 316 2.60 -5.98 2.27
CA ALA A 316 1.17 -6.06 2.03
C ALA A 316 0.74 -5.31 0.75
N VAL A 317 1.30 -4.12 0.48
CA VAL A 317 1.04 -3.40 -0.77
C VAL A 317 1.72 -4.08 -1.97
N ALA A 318 2.92 -4.63 -1.78
CA ALA A 318 3.65 -5.36 -2.81
C ALA A 318 2.91 -6.64 -3.27
N SER A 319 2.14 -7.29 -2.38
CA SER A 319 1.27 -8.41 -2.75
C SER A 319 0.08 -7.99 -3.62
N ASN A 320 -0.15 -6.67 -3.76
CA ASN A 320 -1.23 -6.06 -4.54
C ASN A 320 -2.64 -6.55 -4.13
N SER A 321 -2.80 -6.95 -2.88
CA SER A 321 -4.04 -7.49 -2.31
C SER A 321 -4.73 -6.49 -1.39
N LEU A 322 -5.94 -6.04 -1.79
CA LEU A 322 -6.74 -5.11 -1.00
C LEU A 322 -7.06 -5.65 0.40
N SER A 323 -7.40 -6.94 0.50
CA SER A 323 -7.76 -7.57 1.77
C SER A 323 -6.55 -7.69 2.72
N THR A 324 -5.36 -7.95 2.19
CA THR A 324 -4.11 -8.00 2.96
C THR A 324 -3.76 -6.62 3.51
N VAL A 325 -3.81 -5.58 2.66
CA VAL A 325 -3.56 -4.19 3.09
C VAL A 325 -4.59 -3.75 4.13
N GLN A 326 -5.87 -4.06 3.92
CA GLN A 326 -6.92 -3.82 4.91
C GLN A 326 -6.64 -4.49 6.24
N ALA A 327 -6.24 -5.77 6.22
CA ALA A 327 -5.95 -6.52 7.43
C ALA A 327 -4.79 -5.92 8.23
N VAL A 328 -3.74 -5.48 7.55
CA VAL A 328 -2.60 -4.82 8.18
C VAL A 328 -2.99 -3.44 8.74
N LEU A 329 -3.72 -2.62 7.99
CA LEU A 329 -4.15 -1.27 8.40
C LEU A 329 -5.25 -1.27 9.48
N GLN A 330 -5.84 -2.40 9.83
CA GLN A 330 -6.72 -2.49 11.00
C GLN A 330 -5.98 -2.22 12.31
N ASP A 331 -4.66 -2.45 12.35
CA ASP A 331 -3.85 -2.08 13.50
C ASP A 331 -3.37 -0.62 13.34
N PRO A 332 -3.83 0.32 14.19
CA PRO A 332 -3.49 1.74 14.06
C PRO A 332 -1.99 2.03 14.28
N ARG A 333 -1.23 1.09 14.84
CA ARG A 333 0.22 1.20 15.03
C ARG A 333 0.99 1.10 13.72
N VAL A 334 0.41 0.47 12.69
CA VAL A 334 1.02 0.42 11.36
C VAL A 334 1.04 1.83 10.77
N ASP A 335 2.20 2.26 10.29
CA ASP A 335 2.38 3.57 9.66
C ASP A 335 2.38 3.40 8.13
N PRO A 336 1.31 3.79 7.43
CA PRO A 336 1.24 3.67 5.97
C PRO A 336 2.14 4.64 5.20
N THR A 337 2.84 5.55 5.88
CA THR A 337 3.71 6.55 5.24
C THR A 337 5.13 6.06 5.00
N VAL A 338 5.51 4.92 5.56
CA VAL A 338 6.87 4.37 5.46
C VAL A 338 7.23 3.94 4.04
N SER A 339 8.51 4.10 3.69
CA SER A 339 9.10 3.51 2.49
C SER A 339 9.48 2.06 2.71
N GLY A 340 9.69 1.30 1.64
CA GLY A 340 10.17 -0.10 1.72
C GLY A 340 11.66 -0.26 2.04
N GLY A 341 12.36 0.84 2.30
CA GLY A 341 13.79 0.89 2.56
C GLY A 341 14.51 2.01 1.79
N PRO A 342 15.84 2.13 1.92
CA PRO A 342 16.64 3.08 1.16
C PRO A 342 16.43 2.92 -0.34
N GLY A 343 15.99 3.99 -1.02
CA GLY A 343 15.77 4.00 -2.47
C GLY A 343 14.51 3.30 -2.97
N LYS A 344 13.68 2.74 -2.08
CA LYS A 344 12.39 2.14 -2.43
C LYS A 344 11.24 3.14 -2.25
N PRO A 345 10.16 3.03 -3.05
CA PRO A 345 8.98 3.88 -2.88
C PRO A 345 8.30 3.68 -1.52
N SER A 346 7.60 4.71 -1.06
CA SER A 346 6.55 4.64 -0.02
C SER A 346 5.45 3.65 -0.39
N ALA A 347 4.72 3.15 0.61
CA ALA A 347 3.61 2.24 0.39
C ALA A 347 2.58 2.83 -0.61
N ILE A 348 2.26 4.13 -0.49
CA ILE A 348 1.34 4.78 -1.43
C ILE A 348 1.93 4.98 -2.83
N GLU A 349 3.21 5.31 -2.95
CA GLU A 349 3.88 5.36 -4.27
C GLU A 349 3.90 3.99 -4.93
N LEU A 350 4.14 2.91 -4.16
CA LEU A 350 4.08 1.54 -4.66
C LEU A 350 2.67 1.18 -5.15
N ALA A 351 1.62 1.55 -4.39
CA ALA A 351 0.23 1.35 -4.81
C ALA A 351 -0.09 2.09 -6.12
N CYS A 352 0.40 3.33 -6.27
CA CYS A 352 0.28 4.09 -7.51
C CYS A 352 1.03 3.43 -8.68
N LEU A 353 2.25 2.92 -8.44
CA LEU A 353 3.05 2.21 -9.44
C LEU A 353 2.41 0.88 -9.86
N ASN A 354 1.75 0.18 -8.93
CA ASN A 354 0.97 -1.03 -9.20
C ASN A 354 -0.32 -0.75 -10.01
N ARG A 355 -0.67 0.52 -10.22
CA ARG A 355 -1.89 0.97 -10.91
C ARG A 355 -3.17 0.46 -10.26
N ASN A 356 -3.14 0.23 -8.96
CA ASN A 356 -4.29 -0.29 -8.21
C ASN A 356 -5.02 0.86 -7.51
N LYS A 357 -6.08 1.36 -8.14
CA LYS A 357 -6.87 2.49 -7.64
C LYS A 357 -7.46 2.23 -6.25
N ASP A 358 -7.88 0.99 -5.97
CA ASP A 358 -8.51 0.64 -4.69
C ASP A 358 -7.49 0.67 -3.55
N LEU A 359 -6.25 0.22 -3.80
CA LEU A 359 -5.15 0.35 -2.84
C LEU A 359 -4.76 1.81 -2.59
N VAL A 360 -4.72 2.63 -3.64
CA VAL A 360 -4.47 4.07 -3.48
C VAL A 360 -5.60 4.70 -2.65
N GLY A 361 -6.86 4.35 -2.96
CA GLY A 361 -8.02 4.86 -2.26
C GLY A 361 -8.01 4.52 -0.77
N ILE A 362 -7.68 3.28 -0.40
CA ILE A 362 -7.66 2.91 1.02
C ILE A 362 -6.48 3.54 1.78
N LEU A 363 -5.31 3.67 1.16
CA LEU A 363 -4.18 4.36 1.79
C LEU A 363 -4.48 5.84 2.03
N LEU A 364 -5.18 6.50 1.09
CA LEU A 364 -5.64 7.88 1.24
C LEU A 364 -6.80 8.05 2.26
N GLN A 365 -7.40 6.98 2.77
CA GLN A 365 -8.33 7.10 3.90
C GLN A 365 -7.58 7.36 5.21
N ASP A 366 -6.29 7.00 5.29
CA ASP A 366 -5.48 7.29 6.47
C ASP A 366 -5.03 8.77 6.48
N PRO A 367 -5.41 9.57 7.50
CA PRO A 367 -5.07 10.99 7.56
C PRO A 367 -3.57 11.29 7.56
N ARG A 368 -2.72 10.32 7.92
CA ARG A 368 -1.26 10.46 7.89
C ARG A 368 -0.74 10.53 6.45
N VAL A 369 -1.33 9.74 5.55
CA VAL A 369 -0.93 9.67 4.14
C VAL A 369 -1.36 10.92 3.37
N ASN A 370 -2.56 11.43 3.64
CA ASN A 370 -3.08 12.66 3.01
C ASN A 370 -2.26 13.91 3.31
N LYS A 371 -1.31 13.86 4.25
CA LYS A 371 -0.42 14.99 4.56
C LYS A 371 0.89 14.96 3.78
N ASN A 372 1.12 13.98 2.92
CA ASN A 372 2.36 13.87 2.15
C ASN A 372 2.35 14.79 0.91
N PRO A 373 3.07 15.92 0.89
CA PRO A 373 3.02 16.86 -0.24
C PRO A 373 3.64 16.31 -1.53
N ALA A 374 4.50 15.28 -1.44
CA ALA A 374 5.18 14.70 -2.60
C ALA A 374 4.19 13.97 -3.51
N ILE A 375 3.21 13.25 -2.94
CA ILE A 375 2.27 12.48 -3.76
C ILE A 375 1.33 13.38 -4.57
N PHE A 376 0.84 14.48 -3.98
CA PHE A 376 0.01 15.45 -4.69
C PHE A 376 0.79 16.17 -5.78
N LYS A 377 2.07 16.48 -5.54
CA LYS A 377 2.95 17.04 -6.57
C LYS A 377 3.13 16.07 -7.75
N MET A 378 3.41 14.80 -7.48
CA MET A 378 3.56 13.79 -8.53
C MET A 378 2.28 13.58 -9.34
N ALA A 379 1.10 13.65 -8.68
CA ALA A 379 -0.19 13.60 -9.36
C ALA A 379 -0.43 14.82 -10.27
N ARG A 380 -0.09 16.04 -9.81
CA ARG A 380 -0.12 17.28 -10.63
C ARG A 380 0.82 17.20 -11.83
N ASP A 381 2.00 16.63 -11.63
CA ASP A 381 3.01 16.42 -12.68
C ASP A 381 2.64 15.28 -13.67
N GLY A 382 1.45 14.69 -13.52
CA GLY A 382 0.92 13.64 -14.40
C GLY A 382 1.72 12.34 -14.34
N LYS A 383 2.37 12.04 -13.20
CA LYS A 383 3.27 10.89 -13.06
C LYS A 383 2.54 9.54 -12.90
N PHE A 384 1.26 9.53 -12.55
CA PHE A 384 0.45 8.30 -12.41
C PHE A 384 -0.59 8.17 -13.53
N SER A 385 -1.41 7.11 -13.49
CA SER A 385 -2.53 6.97 -14.44
C SER A 385 -3.56 8.09 -14.26
N PRO A 386 -4.33 8.47 -15.30
CA PRO A 386 -5.33 9.54 -15.20
C PRO A 386 -6.33 9.36 -14.06
N GLU A 387 -6.77 8.12 -13.83
CA GLU A 387 -7.73 7.76 -12.77
C GLU A 387 -7.12 7.92 -11.38
N ILE A 388 -5.85 7.56 -11.22
CA ILE A 388 -5.10 7.70 -9.96
C ILE A 388 -4.76 9.16 -9.69
N ASN A 389 -4.32 9.92 -10.70
CA ASN A 389 -4.09 11.36 -10.55
C ASN A 389 -5.37 12.06 -10.07
N THR A 390 -6.51 11.75 -10.70
CA THR A 390 -7.81 12.31 -10.31
C THR A 390 -8.18 11.94 -8.87
N LEU A 391 -8.00 10.66 -8.48
CA LEU A 391 -8.27 10.20 -7.13
C LEU A 391 -7.38 10.88 -6.08
N VAL A 392 -6.07 10.90 -6.29
CA VAL A 392 -5.12 11.52 -5.37
C VAL A 392 -5.45 13.00 -5.18
N LEU A 393 -5.68 13.75 -6.26
CA LEU A 393 -6.00 15.17 -6.18
C LEU A 393 -7.36 15.45 -5.49
N SER A 394 -8.32 14.52 -5.58
CA SER A 394 -9.62 14.67 -4.89
C SER A 394 -9.55 14.53 -3.37
N MET A 395 -8.46 13.97 -2.83
CA MET A 395 -8.26 13.71 -1.38
C MET A 395 -7.25 14.69 -0.75
N GLU A 396 -6.81 15.73 -1.46
CA GLU A 396 -5.88 16.73 -0.92
C GLU A 396 -6.53 17.49 0.25
N PRO A 397 -5.87 17.58 1.42
CA PRO A 397 -6.47 18.24 2.57
C PRO A 397 -6.65 19.74 2.30
N ASP A 398 -7.89 20.22 2.48
CA ASP A 398 -8.19 21.65 2.44
C ASP A 398 -7.35 22.38 3.49
N LYS A 399 -6.60 23.41 3.07
CA LYS A 399 -5.99 24.35 4.02
C LYS A 399 -7.09 24.98 4.87
N LEU A 400 -6.87 25.21 6.16
CA LEU A 400 -7.83 25.92 7.00
C LEU A 400 -7.78 27.42 6.74
N TRP A 401 -8.90 28.11 7.00
CA TRP A 401 -9.02 29.56 6.88
C TRP A 401 -8.10 30.26 7.87
N GLU A 402 -7.22 31.13 7.37
CA GLU A 402 -6.18 31.82 8.16
C GLU A 402 -6.60 33.22 8.60
N GLY A 403 -7.73 33.73 8.10
CA GLY A 403 -8.25 35.06 8.43
C GLY A 403 -7.58 36.20 7.67
N PHE A 404 -8.06 37.42 7.92
CA PHE A 404 -7.45 38.65 7.40
C PHE A 404 -6.54 39.31 8.44
N SER A 405 -5.39 39.83 8.03
CA SER A 405 -4.58 40.66 8.91
C SER A 405 -5.04 42.12 8.92
N ARG A 406 -4.66 42.87 9.96
CA ARG A 406 -4.84 44.33 9.97
C ARG A 406 -4.26 44.99 8.72
N ALA A 407 -3.10 44.53 8.24
CA ALA A 407 -2.47 45.08 7.05
C ALA A 407 -3.29 44.83 5.77
N ASP A 408 -3.98 43.70 5.68
CA ASP A 408 -4.88 43.42 4.55
C ASP A 408 -6.10 44.34 4.61
N MET A 409 -6.66 44.57 5.80
CA MET A 409 -7.78 45.49 5.98
C MET A 409 -7.39 46.95 5.73
N GLU A 410 -6.19 47.37 6.12
CA GLU A 410 -5.66 48.71 5.81
C GLU A 410 -5.48 48.91 4.29
N LYS A 411 -5.11 47.86 3.56
CA LYS A 411 -5.07 47.89 2.08
C LYS A 411 -6.46 47.94 1.46
N LEU A 412 -7.45 47.27 2.03
CA LEU A 412 -8.85 47.47 1.62
C LEU A 412 -9.30 48.90 1.93
N ASP A 413 -8.80 49.50 3.01
CA ASP A 413 -9.14 50.87 3.39
C ASP A 413 -8.63 51.91 2.40
N THR A 414 -7.57 51.62 1.63
CA THR A 414 -7.12 52.50 0.53
C THR A 414 -8.15 52.61 -0.60
N ILE A 415 -9.01 51.60 -0.78
CA ILE A 415 -10.14 51.63 -1.73
C ILE A 415 -11.18 52.70 -1.33
N PHE A 416 -11.15 53.17 -0.09
CA PHE A 416 -12.04 54.21 0.42
C PHE A 416 -11.35 55.57 0.62
N SER A 417 -10.15 55.75 0.07
CA SER A 417 -9.40 57.02 0.08
C SER A 417 -9.66 57.86 -1.18
N GLU A 418 -9.15 59.11 -1.21
CA GLU A 418 -9.27 60.00 -2.38
C GLU A 418 -8.54 59.43 -3.62
N ASP A 419 -7.53 58.58 -3.42
CA ASP A 419 -6.76 57.89 -4.47
C ASP A 419 -7.35 56.52 -4.88
N ALA A 420 -8.58 56.21 -4.46
CA ALA A 420 -9.23 54.90 -4.69
C ALA A 420 -9.34 54.46 -6.16
N ASN A 421 -9.25 55.40 -7.10
CA ASN A 421 -9.25 55.11 -8.55
C ASN A 421 -8.01 54.34 -8.99
N ASN A 422 -6.94 54.39 -8.19
CA ASN A 422 -5.66 53.79 -8.47
C ASN A 422 -5.47 52.43 -7.79
N TYR A 423 -6.44 51.92 -7.01
CA TYR A 423 -6.30 50.65 -6.29
C TYR A 423 -7.44 49.68 -6.62
N SER A 424 -7.11 48.41 -6.82
CA SER A 424 -8.06 47.31 -7.00
C SER A 424 -7.61 46.07 -6.21
N CYS A 425 -8.55 45.21 -5.81
CA CYS A 425 -8.26 43.93 -5.16
C CYS A 425 -8.95 42.79 -5.90
N CYS A 426 -8.27 41.65 -6.00
CA CYS A 426 -8.84 40.42 -6.50
C CYS A 426 -9.60 39.66 -5.42
N PRO A 427 -10.89 39.33 -5.60
CA PRO A 427 -11.65 38.60 -4.59
C PRO A 427 -11.32 37.10 -4.58
N VAL A 428 -10.68 36.58 -5.64
CA VAL A 428 -10.32 35.15 -5.78
C VAL A 428 -8.97 34.87 -5.13
N CYS A 429 -7.94 35.66 -5.43
CA CYS A 429 -6.59 35.48 -4.91
C CYS A 429 -6.18 36.52 -3.84
N MET A 430 -7.05 37.48 -3.52
CA MET A 430 -6.84 38.52 -2.51
C MET A 430 -5.66 39.46 -2.74
N ARG A 431 -5.17 39.55 -3.99
CA ARG A 431 -4.05 40.45 -4.35
C ARG A 431 -4.54 41.86 -4.69
N TYR A 432 -3.72 42.83 -4.29
CA TYR A 432 -3.94 44.26 -4.53
C TYR A 432 -3.08 44.72 -5.69
N VAL A 433 -3.65 45.53 -6.58
CA VAL A 433 -2.94 46.14 -7.71
C VAL A 433 -3.16 47.64 -7.67
N GLN A 434 -2.06 48.38 -7.77
CA GLN A 434 -2.06 49.83 -7.91
C GLN A 434 -1.84 50.21 -9.39
N ARG A 435 -2.67 51.10 -9.94
CA ARG A 435 -2.63 51.56 -11.33
C ARG A 435 -2.63 53.09 -11.35
N GLY A 436 -1.84 53.70 -12.23
CA GLY A 436 -1.73 55.17 -12.34
C GLY A 436 -2.64 55.80 -13.40
N ASP A 437 -3.40 54.98 -14.13
CA ASP A 437 -4.28 55.38 -15.24
C ASP A 437 -5.70 55.76 -14.79
N GLY A 438 -5.98 55.70 -13.48
CA GLY A 438 -7.31 55.92 -12.91
C GLY A 438 -8.34 54.86 -13.31
N CYS A 439 -7.90 53.77 -13.95
CA CYS A 439 -8.73 52.68 -14.39
C CYS A 439 -8.91 51.66 -13.27
N MET A 440 -10.16 51.42 -12.86
CA MET A 440 -10.51 50.48 -11.79
C MET A 440 -10.78 49.04 -12.28
N TYR A 441 -10.37 48.72 -13.51
CA TYR A 441 -10.43 47.36 -14.06
C TYR A 441 -9.29 46.50 -13.50
N MET A 442 -9.61 45.30 -13.00
CA MET A 442 -8.60 44.33 -12.59
C MET A 442 -8.32 43.36 -13.73
N SER A 443 -7.05 43.28 -14.12
CA SER A 443 -6.55 42.32 -15.09
C SER A 443 -5.32 41.61 -14.60
N HIS A 444 -5.47 40.36 -14.15
CA HIS A 444 -4.33 39.50 -13.88
C HIS A 444 -4.70 38.03 -14.04
N ASN A 445 -3.74 37.21 -14.46
CA ASN A 445 -3.92 35.76 -14.48
C ASN A 445 -3.72 35.21 -13.06
N CYS A 446 -4.75 34.64 -12.45
CA CYS A 446 -4.61 33.97 -11.16
C CYS A 446 -3.76 32.69 -11.28
N TYR A 447 -3.77 32.01 -12.42
CA TYR A 447 -3.18 30.68 -12.62
C TYR A 447 -1.63 30.66 -12.69
N ASN A 448 -1.01 31.76 -13.15
CA ASN A 448 0.43 31.82 -13.42
C ASN A 448 1.27 32.40 -12.26
N GLU A 449 0.68 32.63 -11.10
CA GLU A 449 1.40 33.27 -9.99
C GLU A 449 1.91 32.26 -8.95
N PRO A 450 3.15 32.41 -8.44
CA PRO A 450 3.68 31.55 -7.40
C PRO A 450 2.78 31.58 -6.15
N GLY A 451 2.30 30.41 -5.71
CA GLY A 451 1.41 30.25 -4.56
C GLY A 451 -0.09 30.36 -4.89
N ALA A 452 -0.47 30.43 -6.17
CA ALA A 452 -1.86 30.36 -6.61
C ALA A 452 -2.42 28.92 -6.68
N ASP A 453 -1.64 27.92 -6.28
CA ASP A 453 -1.93 26.47 -6.30
C ASP A 453 -3.22 26.06 -5.53
N THR A 454 -3.91 27.00 -4.90
CA THR A 454 -5.13 26.79 -4.11
C THR A 454 -6.36 27.45 -4.71
N VAL A 455 -6.27 28.08 -5.89
CA VAL A 455 -7.45 28.59 -6.58
C VAL A 455 -8.13 27.42 -7.27
N ASP A 456 -8.94 26.72 -6.49
CA ASP A 456 -9.80 25.62 -6.89
C ASP A 456 -10.41 25.87 -8.29
N ASP A 457 -10.18 24.90 -9.19
CA ASP A 457 -10.53 24.92 -10.61
C ASP A 457 -11.99 25.34 -10.83
N PHE A 458 -12.86 25.11 -9.85
CA PHE A 458 -14.26 25.54 -9.91
C PHE A 458 -14.42 27.06 -10.07
N TRP A 459 -13.74 27.90 -9.27
CA TRP A 459 -13.86 29.37 -9.36
C TRP A 459 -13.27 29.91 -10.65
N TYR A 460 -12.13 29.35 -11.03
CA TYR A 460 -11.47 29.66 -12.28
C TYR A 460 -12.36 29.29 -13.45
N ASN A 461 -12.93 28.08 -13.47
CA ASN A 461 -13.76 27.61 -14.57
C ASN A 461 -15.14 28.29 -14.62
N MET A 462 -15.70 28.65 -13.47
CA MET A 462 -16.98 29.35 -13.39
C MET A 462 -16.88 30.80 -13.90
N TYR A 463 -15.71 31.44 -13.76
CA TYR A 463 -15.54 32.86 -14.07
C TYR A 463 -14.37 33.20 -15.00
N LYS A 464 -13.76 32.20 -15.66
CA LYS A 464 -12.75 32.43 -16.70
C LYS A 464 -13.38 33.06 -17.93
N SER A 465 -12.65 33.98 -18.54
CA SER A 465 -12.92 34.44 -19.89
C SER A 465 -12.68 33.29 -20.89
N PRO A 466 -13.17 33.41 -22.14
CA PRO A 466 -12.91 32.43 -23.21
C PRO A 466 -11.43 32.11 -23.42
N GLU A 467 -10.54 33.05 -23.13
CA GLU A 467 -9.08 32.97 -23.24
C GLU A 467 -8.42 32.31 -22.02
N GLY A 468 -9.24 31.83 -21.07
CA GLY A 468 -8.78 31.11 -19.90
C GLY A 468 -8.09 32.01 -18.89
N LEU A 469 -8.57 33.24 -18.68
CA LEU A 469 -8.04 34.23 -17.74
C LEU A 469 -9.18 34.84 -16.92
N ILE A 470 -8.95 35.19 -15.64
CA ILE A 470 -9.98 35.87 -14.84
C ILE A 470 -9.76 37.38 -14.90
N TYR A 471 -10.78 38.08 -15.37
CA TYR A 471 -10.76 39.52 -15.44
C TYR A 471 -12.11 40.05 -14.94
N TRP A 472 -12.14 41.03 -14.03
CA TRP A 472 -13.41 41.69 -13.65
C TRP A 472 -13.20 43.17 -13.40
N CYS A 473 -14.28 43.92 -13.58
CA CYS A 473 -14.30 45.35 -13.35
C CYS A 473 -14.67 45.60 -11.89
N THR A 474 -13.83 46.29 -11.11
CA THR A 474 -14.17 46.58 -9.71
C THR A 474 -15.26 47.65 -9.57
N ILE A 475 -15.61 48.32 -10.68
CA ILE A 475 -16.73 49.28 -10.77
C ILE A 475 -18.06 48.51 -10.77
N CYS A 476 -18.28 47.65 -11.77
CA CYS A 476 -19.56 46.96 -11.94
C CYS A 476 -19.61 45.56 -11.33
N GLY A 477 -18.47 45.01 -10.90
CA GLY A 477 -18.31 43.66 -10.33
C GLY A 477 -18.54 42.51 -11.31
N ARG A 478 -18.57 42.76 -12.63
CA ARG A 478 -18.75 41.73 -13.67
C ARG A 478 -17.43 41.31 -14.29
N ILE A 479 -17.38 40.08 -14.81
CA ILE A 479 -16.26 39.60 -15.62
C ILE A 479 -16.12 40.49 -16.85
N CYS A 480 -14.90 40.88 -17.21
CA CYS A 480 -14.67 41.65 -18.43
C CYS A 480 -13.30 41.46 -19.05
N LEU A 481 -13.23 41.29 -20.38
CA LEU A 481 -11.98 41.18 -21.12
C LEU A 481 -11.76 42.45 -21.94
N GLY A 482 -10.66 43.18 -21.69
CA GLY A 482 -10.38 44.42 -22.41
C GLY A 482 -11.57 45.39 -22.34
N HIS A 483 -12.15 45.54 -21.13
CA HIS A 483 -13.35 46.34 -20.85
C HIS A 483 -14.69 45.87 -21.44
N ARG A 484 -14.73 44.73 -22.15
CA ARG A 484 -16.00 44.11 -22.59
C ARG A 484 -16.58 43.27 -21.45
N HIS A 485 -17.74 43.64 -20.94
CA HIS A 485 -18.40 42.90 -19.85
C HIS A 485 -19.14 41.66 -20.38
N TYR A 486 -19.13 40.58 -19.59
CA TYR A 486 -19.91 39.38 -19.86
C TYR A 486 -21.10 39.31 -18.90
N LYS A 487 -22.26 38.88 -19.40
CA LYS A 487 -23.45 38.66 -18.56
C LYS A 487 -23.31 37.32 -17.82
N LEU A 488 -23.39 37.36 -16.50
CA LEU A 488 -23.58 36.14 -15.70
C LEU A 488 -25.07 35.78 -15.75
N GLY A 489 -25.40 34.56 -16.17
CA GLY A 489 -26.78 34.10 -16.28
C GLY A 489 -27.53 34.26 -14.95
N ALA A 490 -28.71 34.87 -14.98
CA ALA A 490 -29.61 34.87 -13.84
C ALA A 490 -30.23 33.48 -13.76
N THR A 491 -29.96 32.76 -12.67
CA THR A 491 -30.45 31.41 -12.33
C THR A 491 -29.85 30.25 -13.14
N SER A 492 -29.48 29.21 -12.38
CA SER A 492 -28.88 27.92 -12.74
C SER A 492 -29.19 27.35 -14.13
N GLU A 493 -28.14 27.14 -14.95
CA GLU A 493 -27.67 25.81 -15.38
C GLU A 493 -26.65 25.86 -16.55
N LYS A 494 -26.50 26.98 -17.27
CA LYS A 494 -25.35 27.20 -18.18
C LYS A 494 -24.93 28.67 -18.22
N LEU A 495 -23.66 28.96 -17.96
CA LEU A 495 -23.04 30.27 -18.19
C LEU A 495 -23.04 30.54 -19.69
N GLN A 496 -23.91 31.43 -20.18
CA GLN A 496 -23.80 32.00 -21.52
C GLN A 496 -22.93 33.26 -21.44
N LEU A 497 -21.67 33.14 -21.85
CA LEU A 497 -20.72 34.26 -21.94
C LEU A 497 -20.95 35.03 -23.25
N GLU A 498 -22.01 35.81 -23.33
CA GLU A 498 -22.17 36.78 -24.43
C GLU A 498 -21.54 38.13 -24.04
N PRO A 499 -20.66 38.70 -24.88
CA PRO A 499 -20.10 40.03 -24.65
C PRO A 499 -21.22 41.07 -24.81
N VAL A 500 -21.45 41.88 -23.77
CA VAL A 500 -22.33 43.04 -23.86
C VAL A 500 -21.50 44.20 -24.41
N LEU A 501 -21.84 44.70 -25.60
CA LEU A 501 -21.15 45.80 -26.26
C LEU A 501 -21.53 47.15 -25.63
N PRO A 502 -20.57 47.93 -25.10
CA PRO A 502 -20.79 49.34 -24.78
C PRO A 502 -20.75 50.15 -26.08
N GLY A 503 -21.73 51.03 -26.29
CA GLY A 503 -21.78 51.91 -27.45
C GLY A 503 -20.56 52.84 -27.54
N SER A 504 -19.74 52.60 -28.56
CA SER A 504 -18.74 53.47 -29.20
C SER A 504 -17.79 54.31 -28.31
N ASP A 505 -16.70 53.68 -27.87
CA ASP A 505 -15.29 54.19 -27.81
C ASP A 505 -14.51 53.33 -26.78
N PRO A 506 -13.45 52.58 -27.17
CA PRO A 506 -12.66 51.76 -26.25
C PRO A 506 -11.90 52.54 -25.17
N PHE A 507 -11.87 53.88 -25.23
CA PHE A 507 -11.28 54.76 -24.21
C PHE A 507 -12.32 55.64 -23.48
N ALA A 508 -13.61 55.53 -23.80
CA ALA A 508 -14.62 56.30 -23.09
C ALA A 508 -14.80 55.79 -21.65
N LYS A 509 -14.51 56.69 -20.71
CA LYS A 509 -14.62 56.53 -19.25
C LYS A 509 -16.07 56.30 -18.74
N ASP A 510 -17.01 55.91 -19.60
CA ASP A 510 -18.45 55.97 -19.36
C ASP A 510 -19.07 54.60 -19.04
N CYS A 511 -18.43 53.84 -18.14
CA CYS A 511 -19.10 52.72 -17.43
C CYS A 511 -20.39 53.16 -16.70
N ALA A 512 -20.56 54.47 -16.50
CA ALA A 512 -21.71 55.11 -15.85
C ALA A 512 -23.05 54.96 -16.61
N ARG A 513 -23.05 54.82 -17.94
CA ARG A 513 -24.29 54.75 -18.74
C ARG A 513 -24.96 53.37 -18.72
N GLU A 514 -24.18 52.31 -18.58
CA GLU A 514 -24.64 50.91 -18.67
C GLU A 514 -24.89 50.24 -17.31
N GLY A 515 -25.12 51.05 -16.27
CA GLY A 515 -25.38 50.56 -14.91
C GLY A 515 -24.17 49.95 -14.20
N GLY A 516 -22.94 50.31 -14.61
CA GLY A 516 -21.72 50.07 -13.84
C GLY A 516 -21.42 51.29 -12.99
N GLY A 517 -22.04 51.40 -11.82
CA GLY A 517 -21.98 52.63 -11.05
C GLY A 517 -20.63 52.88 -10.41
N GLY A 518 -20.36 54.18 -10.27
CA GLY A 518 -19.07 54.70 -9.86
C GLY A 518 -18.68 54.36 -8.42
N ILE A 519 -17.80 55.18 -7.84
CA ILE A 519 -17.14 54.95 -6.54
C ILE A 519 -18.06 54.41 -5.44
N GLY A 520 -19.34 54.83 -5.41
CA GLY A 520 -20.32 54.36 -4.42
C GLY A 520 -20.67 52.86 -4.50
N GLU A 521 -20.68 52.23 -5.67
CA GLU A 521 -20.99 50.80 -5.80
C GLU A 521 -19.79 49.93 -5.41
N LYS A 522 -18.59 50.32 -5.84
CA LYS A 522 -17.32 49.73 -5.37
C LYS A 522 -17.26 49.74 -3.85
N MET A 523 -17.60 50.87 -3.23
CA MET A 523 -17.65 50.99 -1.78
C MET A 523 -18.67 50.03 -1.14
N MET A 524 -19.86 49.85 -1.72
CA MET A 524 -20.87 48.95 -1.17
C MET A 524 -20.42 47.49 -1.21
N ARG A 525 -19.84 47.03 -2.32
CA ARG A 525 -19.34 45.67 -2.48
C ARG A 525 -18.16 45.36 -1.57
N PHE A 526 -17.19 46.27 -1.49
CA PHE A 526 -16.04 46.11 -0.60
C PHE A 526 -16.40 46.30 0.88
N ALA A 527 -17.46 47.05 1.20
CA ALA A 527 -18.01 47.13 2.55
C ALA A 527 -18.66 45.80 2.96
N ALA A 528 -19.49 45.19 2.11
CA ALA A 528 -20.07 43.86 2.36
C ALA A 528 -18.98 42.78 2.52
N PHE A 529 -17.99 42.80 1.62
CA PHE A 529 -16.80 41.95 1.72
C PHE A 529 -16.08 42.12 3.06
N ARG A 530 -15.90 43.36 3.52
CA ARG A 530 -15.25 43.69 4.80
C ARG A 530 -16.06 43.24 6.02
N GLU A 531 -17.37 43.37 5.96
CA GLU A 531 -18.28 42.89 7.02
C GLU A 531 -18.20 41.36 7.15
N LEU A 532 -18.32 40.63 6.05
CA LEU A 532 -18.18 39.17 6.07
C LEU A 532 -16.76 38.71 6.43
N ALA A 533 -15.73 39.39 5.95
CA ALA A 533 -14.34 39.12 6.35
C ALA A 533 -14.14 39.23 7.86
N TYR A 534 -14.84 40.15 8.53
CA TYR A 534 -14.83 40.26 9.99
C TYR A 534 -15.59 39.11 10.66
N GLU A 535 -16.75 38.71 10.14
CA GLU A 535 -17.52 37.58 10.67
C GLU A 535 -16.73 36.27 10.59
N LEU A 536 -16.09 36.02 9.45
CA LEU A 536 -15.22 34.87 9.21
C LEU A 536 -13.95 34.86 10.07
N GLN A 537 -13.62 35.95 10.79
CA GLN A 537 -12.54 35.89 11.78
C GLN A 537 -12.83 34.92 12.93
N LYS A 538 -14.11 34.69 13.23
CA LYS A 538 -14.52 33.72 14.27
C LYS A 538 -14.27 32.26 13.85
N GLU A 539 -14.08 32.06 12.54
CA GLU A 539 -13.93 30.77 11.88
C GLU A 539 -12.47 30.44 11.50
N VAL A 540 -11.52 31.30 11.88
CA VAL A 540 -10.09 31.06 11.69
C VAL A 540 -9.68 29.75 12.39
N GLY A 541 -9.01 28.88 11.63
CA GLY A 541 -8.60 27.56 12.10
C GLY A 541 -9.74 26.54 12.24
N LYS A 542 -10.98 26.87 11.83
CA LYS A 542 -12.16 25.98 11.93
C LYS A 542 -12.78 25.68 10.57
N LEU A 543 -12.91 26.70 9.73
CA LEU A 543 -13.53 26.58 8.41
C LEU A 543 -12.47 26.22 7.34
N PRO A 544 -12.77 25.32 6.39
CA PRO A 544 -11.91 25.13 5.22
C PRO A 544 -11.72 26.44 4.48
N ARG A 545 -10.47 26.77 4.12
CA ARG A 545 -10.10 28.00 3.40
C ARG A 545 -10.88 28.14 2.11
N ARG A 546 -11.10 27.03 1.41
CA ARG A 546 -11.92 26.96 0.20
C ARG A 546 -13.30 27.56 0.46
N LYS A 547 -14.06 26.96 1.39
CA LYS A 547 -15.41 27.41 1.78
C LYS A 547 -15.46 28.89 2.21
N ALA A 548 -14.47 29.33 2.99
CA ALA A 548 -14.37 30.73 3.40
C ALA A 548 -14.25 31.70 2.21
N LEU A 549 -13.47 31.34 1.19
CA LEU A 549 -13.32 32.15 -0.03
C LEU A 549 -14.60 32.14 -0.88
N GLU A 550 -15.35 31.03 -0.93
CA GLU A 550 -16.62 30.96 -1.66
C GLU A 550 -17.64 31.96 -1.09
N GLU A 551 -17.79 31.98 0.23
CA GLU A 551 -18.71 32.88 0.92
C GLU A 551 -18.32 34.35 0.71
N LEU A 552 -17.02 34.69 0.81
CA LEU A 552 -16.50 36.04 0.57
C LEU A 552 -16.79 36.54 -0.85
N VAL A 553 -16.56 35.70 -1.85
CA VAL A 553 -16.76 36.03 -3.27
C VAL A 553 -18.25 36.20 -3.56
N GLN A 554 -19.10 35.32 -3.05
CA GLN A 554 -20.56 35.38 -3.24
C GLN A 554 -21.16 36.63 -2.57
N GLU A 555 -20.76 36.96 -1.35
CA GLU A 555 -21.27 38.14 -0.63
C GLU A 555 -20.93 39.45 -1.35
N MET A 556 -19.70 39.57 -1.86
CA MET A 556 -19.29 40.71 -2.66
C MET A 556 -20.11 40.86 -3.96
N TRP A 557 -20.63 39.76 -4.50
CA TRP A 557 -21.47 39.76 -5.68
C TRP A 557 -22.95 39.97 -5.42
N ALA A 558 -23.45 39.47 -4.30
CA ALA A 558 -24.83 39.67 -3.87
C ALA A 558 -25.09 41.09 -3.33
N ALA A 559 -24.03 41.84 -2.98
CA ALA A 559 -24.13 43.18 -2.43
C ALA A 559 -25.01 44.13 -3.30
N PRO A 560 -26.01 44.83 -2.72
CA PRO A 560 -27.03 45.54 -3.46
C PRO A 560 -26.52 46.81 -4.15
N ILE A 561 -26.87 46.96 -5.42
CA ILE A 561 -26.36 47.98 -6.34
C ILE A 561 -27.48 48.96 -6.73
N SER A 562 -28.04 49.68 -5.75
CA SER A 562 -29.11 50.65 -6.01
C SER A 562 -28.60 52.10 -6.07
N ARG A 563 -29.26 52.96 -6.84
CA ARG A 563 -28.92 54.40 -6.94
C ARG A 563 -28.98 55.11 -5.58
N LEU A 564 -29.86 54.65 -4.69
CA LEU A 564 -29.97 55.11 -3.29
C LEU A 564 -28.77 54.65 -2.44
N ALA A 565 -28.34 53.39 -2.61
CA ALA A 565 -27.14 52.87 -1.97
C ALA A 565 -25.88 53.66 -2.40
N GLY A 566 -25.78 54.01 -3.69
CA GLY A 566 -24.70 54.86 -4.21
C GLY A 566 -24.63 56.26 -3.59
N ARG A 567 -25.77 56.92 -3.29
CA ARG A 567 -25.78 58.19 -2.54
C ARG A 567 -25.34 58.00 -1.09
N ARG A 568 -25.81 56.94 -0.43
CA ARG A 568 -25.43 56.62 0.96
C ARG A 568 -23.94 56.36 1.09
N ALA A 569 -23.35 55.64 0.13
CA ALA A 569 -21.91 55.39 0.07
C ALA A 569 -21.10 56.69 -0.09
N LYS A 570 -21.52 57.61 -0.97
CA LYS A 570 -20.89 58.94 -1.10
C LYS A 570 -20.96 59.76 0.19
N ASN A 571 -22.09 59.72 0.91
CA ASN A 571 -22.23 60.41 2.19
C ASN A 571 -21.34 59.78 3.29
N ASN A 572 -21.22 58.45 3.30
CA ASN A 572 -20.34 57.75 4.23
C ASN A 572 -18.85 58.05 3.94
N LEU A 573 -18.47 58.21 2.67
CA LEU A 573 -17.12 58.63 2.25
C LEU A 573 -16.77 60.02 2.80
N ALA A 574 -17.64 60.99 2.56
CA ALA A 574 -17.44 62.37 3.03
C ALA A 574 -17.35 62.44 4.57
N ALA A 575 -18.06 61.55 5.26
CA ALA A 575 -18.04 61.47 6.72
C ALA A 575 -16.98 60.51 7.29
N LYS A 576 -16.18 59.81 6.45
CA LYS A 576 -15.27 58.71 6.84
C LYS A 576 -15.93 57.64 7.74
N LYS A 577 -17.22 57.42 7.57
CA LYS A 577 -18.03 56.48 8.39
C LYS A 577 -17.98 55.09 7.78
N PHE A 578 -16.89 54.36 8.04
CA PHE A 578 -16.79 52.93 7.76
C PHE A 578 -17.23 52.15 9.00
N ARG A 579 -18.15 51.19 8.82
CA ARG A 579 -18.80 50.47 9.93
C ARG A 579 -17.86 49.61 10.77
N LEU A 580 -16.67 49.31 10.26
CA LEU A 580 -15.66 48.48 10.91
C LEU A 580 -14.30 49.17 10.84
N SER A 581 -13.56 49.16 11.95
CA SER A 581 -12.18 49.66 12.01
C SER A 581 -11.20 48.52 11.72
N SER A 582 -10.11 48.82 11.00
CA SER A 582 -9.00 47.86 10.78
C SER A 582 -8.37 47.38 12.09
N ASN A 583 -8.51 48.15 13.18
CA ASN A 583 -8.02 47.78 14.52
C ASN A 583 -8.72 46.56 15.13
N LEU A 584 -9.91 46.18 14.61
CA LEU A 584 -10.64 44.97 15.03
C LEU A 584 -10.01 43.68 14.49
N PHE A 585 -9.03 43.79 13.60
CA PHE A 585 -8.31 42.67 13.00
C PHE A 585 -6.95 42.46 13.70
N PRO A 586 -6.47 41.21 13.79
CA PRO A 586 -5.21 40.91 14.43
C PRO A 586 -4.07 41.66 13.76
N SER A 587 -3.12 42.17 14.57
CA SER A 587 -1.86 42.70 14.05
C SER A 587 -1.23 41.66 13.13
N PRO A 588 -0.56 42.07 12.03
CA PRO A 588 0.08 41.13 11.13
C PRO A 588 1.00 40.22 11.94
N VAL A 589 0.66 38.93 11.98
CA VAL A 589 1.58 37.90 12.46
C VAL A 589 2.78 38.02 11.53
N ALA A 590 4.00 38.04 12.09
CA ALA A 590 5.21 38.02 11.28
C ALA A 590 5.23 36.71 10.48
N SER A 591 4.63 36.73 9.29
CA SER A 591 4.73 35.63 8.36
C SER A 591 6.11 35.73 7.74
N ASN A 592 6.90 34.67 7.95
CA ASN A 592 7.97 34.35 7.03
C ASN A 592 7.31 34.13 5.66
N ASN A 593 7.39 35.16 4.82
CA ASN A 593 7.06 35.24 3.39
C ASN A 593 6.10 36.40 3.05
N ALA A 594 6.62 37.62 3.16
CA ALA A 594 6.35 38.67 2.19
C ALA A 594 7.56 39.62 2.20
N PRO A 595 8.44 39.60 1.18
CA PRO A 595 9.53 40.56 1.14
C PRO A 595 8.99 41.94 0.75
N ASN A 596 8.73 42.75 1.77
CA ASN A 596 8.86 44.20 1.66
C ASN A 596 10.28 44.53 1.17
N ILE A 597 10.34 45.01 -0.08
CA ILE A 597 11.27 45.98 -0.68
C ILE A 597 12.61 46.20 0.07
N LEU A 598 13.76 45.88 -0.56
CA LEU A 598 15.03 46.65 -0.51
C LEU A 598 16.18 46.02 -1.37
N ARG A 599 16.99 46.90 -2.00
CA ARG A 599 18.39 46.74 -2.52
C ARG A 599 18.59 46.64 -4.04
N ASN A 600 19.26 47.66 -4.58
CA ASN A 600 19.43 47.95 -6.01
C ASN A 600 20.82 47.59 -6.59
N ALA A 601 21.54 46.60 -6.05
CA ALA A 601 22.83 46.15 -6.63
C ALA A 601 23.17 44.67 -6.35
N LYS A 602 22.18 43.85 -5.95
CA LYS A 602 22.32 42.38 -5.78
C LYS A 602 21.20 41.61 -6.50
N ASN A 603 20.48 42.27 -7.40
CA ASN A 603 19.32 41.70 -8.07
C ASN A 603 19.79 40.92 -9.31
N ALA A 604 19.79 39.59 -9.23
CA ALA A 604 20.15 38.73 -10.37
C ALA A 604 19.30 39.02 -11.64
N LYS A 605 18.11 39.63 -11.47
CA LYS A 605 17.22 40.07 -12.55
C LYS A 605 17.66 41.33 -13.30
N LEU A 606 18.67 42.06 -12.81
CA LEU A 606 19.25 43.22 -13.48
C LEU A 606 20.65 42.93 -14.05
N LEU A 607 21.15 41.70 -13.90
CA LEU A 607 22.37 41.27 -14.56
C LEU A 607 22.08 41.01 -16.04
N PRO A 608 23.00 41.34 -16.96
CA PRO A 608 22.82 41.06 -18.37
C PRO A 608 22.67 39.56 -18.59
N THR A 609 21.72 39.19 -19.46
CA THR A 609 21.45 37.80 -19.83
C THR A 609 22.08 37.49 -21.18
N VAL A 610 22.69 36.31 -21.30
CA VAL A 610 23.25 35.80 -22.56
C VAL A 610 22.30 34.72 -23.09
N ALA A 611 21.84 34.88 -24.34
CA ALA A 611 20.87 33.99 -24.98
C ALA A 611 21.36 33.54 -26.37
N PRO A 612 20.82 32.45 -26.95
CA PRO A 612 21.12 32.03 -28.32
C PRO A 612 20.70 33.08 -29.35
N GLY A 613 21.49 33.25 -30.41
CA GLY A 613 21.42 34.38 -31.33
C GLY A 613 20.26 34.37 -32.33
N TYR A 614 19.15 34.98 -31.93
CA TYR A 614 18.08 35.37 -32.86
C TYR A 614 17.56 36.78 -32.53
N ASN A 615 17.33 37.58 -33.58
CA ASN A 615 16.90 38.99 -33.58
C ASN A 615 17.91 39.98 -32.93
N THR A 616 19.02 40.25 -33.63
CA THR A 616 20.04 41.25 -33.22
C THR A 616 19.94 42.55 -34.00
N ILE A 617 20.27 43.67 -33.35
CA ILE A 617 20.59 44.91 -34.04
C ILE A 617 22.03 44.79 -34.57
N GLY A 618 22.21 44.88 -35.89
CA GLY A 618 23.52 44.83 -36.55
C GLY A 618 23.68 43.73 -37.60
N GLY A 619 22.74 42.78 -37.67
CA GLY A 619 22.65 41.82 -38.78
C GLY A 619 23.78 40.78 -38.87
N THR A 620 24.52 40.55 -37.79
CA THR A 620 25.47 39.43 -37.72
C THR A 620 24.84 38.26 -36.96
N ASP A 621 24.94 37.06 -37.55
CA ASP A 621 24.53 35.79 -36.98
C ASP A 621 25.53 35.37 -35.89
N ASP A 622 25.52 36.10 -34.77
CA ASP A 622 26.34 35.75 -33.60
C ASP A 622 25.66 34.60 -32.85
N ASP A 623 26.40 33.52 -32.54
CA ASP A 623 25.87 32.35 -31.81
C ASP A 623 25.24 32.71 -30.44
N LYS A 624 25.66 33.83 -29.86
CA LYS A 624 25.20 34.34 -28.56
C LYS A 624 25.01 35.84 -28.59
N VAL A 625 23.96 36.30 -27.92
CA VAL A 625 23.56 37.71 -27.88
C VAL A 625 23.32 38.17 -26.45
N ILE A 626 23.54 39.45 -26.18
CA ILE A 626 23.46 40.04 -24.84
C ILE A 626 22.22 40.93 -24.76
N GLN A 627 21.45 40.77 -23.69
CA GLN A 627 20.36 41.67 -23.33
C GLN A 627 20.61 42.24 -21.93
N PHE A 628 20.61 43.57 -21.83
CA PHE A 628 20.80 44.25 -20.55
C PHE A 628 19.46 44.63 -19.93
N HIS A 629 19.44 44.63 -18.60
CA HIS A 629 18.26 44.91 -17.79
C HIS A 629 18.57 46.09 -16.88
N HIS A 630 18.29 47.30 -17.36
CA HIS A 630 18.68 48.53 -16.67
C HIS A 630 17.55 49.10 -15.83
N ARG A 631 17.88 49.88 -14.81
CA ARG A 631 16.92 50.75 -14.12
C ARG A 631 17.16 52.20 -14.53
N GLU A 632 16.16 52.81 -15.16
CA GLU A 632 16.17 54.23 -15.53
C GLU A 632 16.00 55.13 -14.30
N LYS A 633 16.34 56.42 -14.42
CA LYS A 633 16.28 57.40 -13.31
C LYS A 633 14.88 57.56 -12.70
N ASN A 634 13.83 57.26 -13.45
CA ASN A 634 12.42 57.27 -13.00
C ASN A 634 11.99 55.98 -12.28
N GLY A 635 12.91 55.04 -12.06
CA GLY A 635 12.65 53.77 -11.38
C GLY A 635 12.13 52.64 -12.29
N ARG A 636 11.84 52.93 -13.58
CA ARG A 636 11.43 51.94 -14.57
C ARG A 636 12.56 50.95 -14.84
N ILE A 637 12.25 49.66 -14.91
CA ILE A 637 13.19 48.65 -15.37
C ILE A 637 12.98 48.54 -16.89
N ASN A 638 14.04 48.80 -17.65
CA ASN A 638 14.08 48.64 -19.09
C ASN A 638 14.95 47.44 -19.41
N ASN A 639 14.30 46.34 -19.75
CA ASN A 639 14.87 45.06 -20.16
C ASN A 639 15.10 44.96 -21.68
N HIS A 640 14.87 46.05 -22.42
CA HIS A 640 15.08 46.11 -23.87
C HIS A 640 14.38 44.93 -24.59
N GLU A 641 13.09 44.70 -24.29
CA GLU A 641 12.36 43.43 -24.53
C GLU A 641 12.65 42.75 -25.88
N ASP A 642 12.79 43.52 -26.96
CA ASP A 642 13.01 43.00 -28.32
C ASP A 642 14.35 43.41 -28.96
N THR A 643 15.27 43.95 -28.17
CA THR A 643 16.53 44.51 -28.68
C THR A 643 17.72 43.87 -27.98
N LYS A 644 18.40 43.00 -28.72
CA LYS A 644 19.60 42.29 -28.29
C LYS A 644 20.80 42.79 -29.11
N ILE A 645 21.94 42.89 -28.47
CA ILE A 645 23.19 43.29 -29.13
C ILE A 645 24.10 42.07 -29.30
N GLY A 646 24.67 41.92 -30.49
CA GLY A 646 25.71 40.92 -30.77
C GLY A 646 26.98 41.21 -29.97
N ILE A 647 27.80 40.20 -29.71
CA ILE A 647 29.00 40.33 -28.88
C ILE A 647 30.00 41.28 -29.56
N ASP A 648 30.27 41.08 -30.84
CA ASP A 648 31.22 41.91 -31.60
C ASP A 648 30.72 43.35 -31.75
N SER A 649 29.41 43.53 -31.89
CA SER A 649 28.76 44.84 -31.95
C SER A 649 28.84 45.57 -30.60
N PHE A 650 28.70 44.85 -29.48
CA PHE A 650 28.84 45.41 -28.15
C PHE A 650 30.30 45.79 -27.85
N GLU A 651 31.26 44.95 -28.24
CA GLU A 651 32.69 45.26 -28.12
C GLU A 651 33.08 46.51 -28.92
N ASN A 652 32.63 46.61 -30.17
CA ASN A 652 32.86 47.79 -31.01
C ASN A 652 32.22 49.06 -30.43
N TYR A 653 31.01 48.96 -29.88
CA TYR A 653 30.34 50.08 -29.20
C TYR A 653 31.15 50.57 -27.99
N ILE A 654 31.62 49.64 -27.14
CA ILE A 654 32.44 49.98 -25.97
C ILE A 654 33.77 50.57 -26.40
N GLN A 655 34.43 50.00 -27.41
CA GLN A 655 35.72 50.48 -27.91
C GLN A 655 35.62 51.88 -28.55
N THR A 656 34.53 52.19 -29.26
CA THR A 656 34.25 53.50 -29.85
C THR A 656 34.03 54.56 -28.78
N ASN A 657 33.16 54.29 -27.81
CA ASN A 657 32.89 55.20 -26.69
C ASN A 657 34.14 55.46 -25.84
N LEU A 658 34.99 54.45 -25.64
CA LEU A 658 36.27 54.60 -24.96
C LEU A 658 37.25 55.50 -25.70
N ASN A 659 37.26 55.47 -27.05
CA ASN A 659 38.09 56.35 -27.87
C ASN A 659 37.57 57.81 -27.84
N ASP A 660 36.25 57.99 -27.72
CA ASP A 660 35.57 59.29 -27.61
C ASP A 660 35.56 59.86 -26.17
N GLY A 661 36.19 59.17 -25.21
CA GLY A 661 36.27 59.60 -23.81
C GLY A 661 34.94 59.52 -23.04
N LYS A 662 33.93 58.83 -23.59
CA LYS A 662 32.61 58.66 -22.99
C LYS A 662 32.49 57.24 -22.44
N ALA A 663 32.21 57.09 -21.15
CA ALA A 663 32.00 55.77 -20.54
C ALA A 663 30.78 55.81 -19.64
N GLY A 664 29.83 54.88 -19.87
CA GLY A 664 28.62 54.74 -19.06
C GLY A 664 27.30 54.68 -19.82
N PRO A 665 27.04 55.43 -20.91
CA PRO A 665 25.73 55.39 -21.56
C PRO A 665 25.33 54.00 -22.08
N CYS A 666 24.01 53.71 -22.10
CA CYS A 666 23.45 52.57 -22.80
C CYS A 666 23.57 52.74 -24.33
N TRP A 667 23.68 51.64 -25.07
CA TRP A 667 23.81 51.66 -26.54
C TRP A 667 22.53 52.06 -27.29
N LEU A 668 21.39 52.10 -26.59
CA LEU A 668 20.13 52.60 -27.12
C LEU A 668 19.97 54.08 -26.75
N ASP A 669 19.88 54.94 -27.75
CA ASP A 669 19.76 56.40 -27.59
C ASP A 669 18.49 56.82 -26.81
N THR A 670 17.45 55.97 -26.79
CA THR A 670 16.21 56.18 -26.03
C THR A 670 16.33 55.76 -24.56
N CYS A 671 17.43 55.12 -24.17
CA CYS A 671 17.68 54.66 -22.81
C CYS A 671 18.62 55.61 -22.06
N THR A 672 18.11 56.23 -21.00
CA THR A 672 18.88 57.17 -20.17
C THR A 672 19.68 56.49 -19.05
N ALA A 673 19.67 55.15 -19.01
CA ALA A 673 20.40 54.38 -18.03
C ALA A 673 21.89 54.29 -18.36
N ILE A 674 22.69 53.96 -17.34
CA ILE A 674 24.13 53.76 -17.49
C ILE A 674 24.49 52.29 -17.29
N ILE A 675 25.41 51.78 -18.12
CA ILE A 675 26.01 50.46 -17.99
C ILE A 675 27.13 50.56 -16.93
N HIS A 676 26.90 49.98 -15.77
CA HIS A 676 27.86 50.00 -14.67
C HIS A 676 28.93 48.91 -14.87
N PRO A 677 30.21 49.14 -14.51
CA PRO A 677 31.25 48.11 -14.63
C PRO A 677 30.94 46.81 -13.88
N ASP A 678 30.12 46.83 -12.83
CA ASP A 678 29.75 45.59 -12.14
C ASP A 678 28.73 44.74 -12.91
N GLU A 679 27.96 45.32 -13.83
CA GLU A 679 27.04 44.58 -14.72
C GLU A 679 27.82 43.85 -15.82
N ILE A 680 28.86 44.48 -16.37
CA ILE A 680 29.76 43.87 -17.39
C ILE A 680 30.69 42.82 -16.77
N LYS A 681 31.00 42.93 -15.46
CA LYS A 681 31.89 41.99 -14.76
C LYS A 681 31.41 40.54 -14.85
N GLU A 682 30.10 40.32 -14.90
CA GLU A 682 29.54 38.98 -15.05
C GLU A 682 29.76 38.42 -16.46
N LEU A 683 29.73 39.27 -17.50
CA LEU A 683 30.06 38.88 -18.88
C LEU A 683 31.54 38.48 -19.03
N VAL A 684 32.45 39.11 -18.26
CA VAL A 684 33.86 38.69 -18.19
C VAL A 684 34.01 37.33 -17.52
N ARG A 685 33.22 37.03 -16.48
CA ARG A 685 33.24 35.71 -15.82
C ARG A 685 32.73 34.59 -16.72
N LEU A 686 31.79 34.91 -17.61
CA LEU A 686 31.20 33.97 -18.57
C LEU A 686 32.05 33.80 -19.84
N ASP A 687 33.22 34.45 -19.91
CA ASP A 687 34.11 34.47 -21.09
C ASP A 687 33.42 35.03 -22.36
N VAL A 688 32.47 35.95 -22.16
CA VAL A 688 31.70 36.63 -23.21
C VAL A 688 32.26 38.01 -23.54
N PHE A 689 33.06 38.60 -22.64
CA PHE A 689 33.65 39.94 -22.82
C PHE A 689 35.12 39.99 -22.38
N PRO A 690 36.06 40.53 -23.19
CA PRO A 690 37.50 40.50 -22.88
C PRO A 690 37.88 41.26 -21.60
N ASP A 691 38.59 40.58 -20.69
CA ASP A 691 39.04 41.17 -19.41
C ASP A 691 39.92 42.43 -19.61
N ALA A 692 40.71 42.48 -20.68
CA ALA A 692 41.52 43.65 -21.04
C ALA A 692 40.66 44.87 -21.40
N MET A 693 39.55 44.66 -22.11
CA MET A 693 38.61 45.73 -22.49
C MET A 693 37.76 46.17 -21.28
N TYR A 694 37.34 45.20 -20.46
CA TYR A 694 36.65 45.46 -19.19
C TYR A 694 37.45 46.39 -18.26
N LYS A 695 38.74 46.11 -18.08
CA LYS A 695 39.63 46.94 -17.24
C LYS A 695 39.72 48.38 -17.78
N ARG A 696 39.90 48.54 -19.10
CA ARG A 696 39.93 49.86 -19.76
C ARG A 696 38.61 50.62 -19.59
N TYR A 697 37.48 49.93 -19.75
CA TYR A 697 36.15 50.51 -19.55
C TYR A 697 35.93 50.96 -18.12
N LYS A 698 36.25 50.11 -17.14
CA LYS A 698 36.13 50.43 -15.72
C LYS A 698 36.97 51.64 -15.32
N ASP A 699 38.19 51.76 -15.83
CA ASP A 699 39.07 52.89 -15.55
C ASP A 699 38.57 54.19 -16.21
N ALA A 700 38.00 54.11 -17.41
CA ALA A 700 37.36 55.25 -18.08
C ALA A 700 36.07 55.69 -17.36
N PHE A 701 35.19 54.75 -16.99
CA PHE A 701 33.96 55.01 -16.24
C PHE A 701 34.26 55.71 -14.90
N ASN A 702 35.25 55.21 -14.17
CA ASN A 702 35.69 55.83 -12.91
C ASN A 702 36.30 57.23 -13.11
N ARG A 703 36.91 57.52 -14.27
CA ARG A 703 37.40 58.86 -14.62
C ARG A 703 36.27 59.81 -14.96
N VAL A 704 35.26 59.38 -15.71
CA VAL A 704 34.04 60.17 -16.01
C VAL A 704 33.27 60.52 -14.73
N GLN A 705 33.16 59.58 -13.79
CA GLN A 705 32.49 59.82 -12.50
C GLN A 705 33.30 60.72 -11.54
N LYS A 706 34.63 60.76 -11.67
CA LYS A 706 35.52 61.62 -10.86
C LYS A 706 35.79 63.00 -11.49
N GLY A 707 35.68 63.11 -12.81
CA GLY A 707 36.00 64.30 -13.60
C GLY A 707 34.78 65.17 -13.85
N GLY A 708 34.22 65.79 -12.81
CA GLY A 708 33.28 66.88 -12.98
C GLY A 708 33.99 68.11 -13.54
N ARG A 709 34.00 68.27 -14.87
CA ARG A 709 34.23 69.53 -15.62
C ARG A 709 34.05 69.26 -17.12
N GLY A 710 32.88 69.56 -17.65
CA GLY A 710 32.61 69.56 -19.10
C GLY A 710 31.19 69.10 -19.49
N ASN A 711 30.20 69.96 -19.23
CA ASN A 711 28.84 69.96 -19.79
C ASN A 711 28.07 68.63 -19.87
N ILE A 712 27.39 68.29 -18.77
CA ILE A 712 25.92 68.22 -18.62
C ILE A 712 25.65 68.37 -17.10
N LEU A 713 25.25 69.57 -16.67
CA LEU A 713 24.83 69.93 -15.30
C LEU A 713 23.36 69.50 -15.07
N HIS A 714 22.75 69.27 -13.90
CA HIS A 714 22.99 69.04 -12.46
C HIS A 714 21.54 68.73 -11.93
N GLU A 715 21.20 68.07 -10.82
CA GLU A 715 21.74 68.19 -9.47
C GLU A 715 21.22 67.01 -8.61
N ALA A 716 22.14 66.39 -7.88
CA ALA A 716 21.87 65.37 -6.87
C ALA A 716 22.34 65.93 -5.53
N GLU A 717 21.42 66.41 -4.69
CA GLU A 717 21.73 66.79 -3.31
C GLU A 717 20.65 66.26 -2.36
N ASN A 718 20.99 65.19 -1.63
CA ASN A 718 20.65 64.86 -0.24
C ASN A 718 20.46 63.36 0.00
N ALA A 719 21.57 62.62 0.00
CA ALA A 719 21.67 61.35 0.72
C ALA A 719 23.05 61.23 1.37
N LYS A 720 23.22 61.85 2.55
CA LYS A 720 24.36 61.54 3.44
C LYS A 720 24.13 60.14 4.02
N CYS A 721 24.89 59.16 3.54
CA CYS A 721 25.01 57.86 4.17
C CYS A 721 26.25 57.86 5.08
N VAL A 722 26.03 57.87 6.40
CA VAL A 722 27.07 57.59 7.41
C VAL A 722 26.71 56.26 8.04
N ILE A 723 27.58 55.25 7.96
CA ILE A 723 27.54 54.10 8.87
C ILE A 723 28.96 53.67 9.26
N TRP A 724 29.20 53.67 10.58
CA TRP A 724 30.35 53.12 11.29
C TRP A 724 30.45 51.59 11.16
N THR A 725 31.66 51.02 11.14
CA THR A 725 31.86 49.63 11.57
C THR A 725 33.11 49.45 12.43
N THR A 726 32.91 48.80 13.57
CA THR A 726 33.88 48.41 14.59
C THR A 726 34.58 47.09 14.23
N LYS A 727 35.92 47.07 14.37
CA LYS A 727 36.88 45.98 14.76
C LYS A 727 36.25 44.57 15.01
N LYS A 728 36.85 43.42 14.68
CA LYS A 728 38.23 42.94 14.98
C LYS A 728 38.46 41.49 14.50
N ASN A 729 39.74 41.15 14.25
CA ASN A 729 40.44 39.85 14.43
C ASN A 729 40.08 38.64 13.54
N LYS A 730 41.01 38.20 12.65
CA LYS A 730 42.21 37.34 12.85
C LYS A 730 41.86 35.86 13.08
N ASN A 731 42.16 35.00 12.09
CA ASN A 731 43.31 34.10 12.18
C ASN A 731 43.55 33.30 10.90
N THR A 732 44.84 33.04 10.69
CA THR A 732 45.54 32.42 9.56
C THR A 732 45.78 30.91 9.73
N THR A 733 46.26 30.31 8.64
CA THR A 733 47.06 29.07 8.44
C THR A 733 46.30 27.96 7.67
N ARG A 734 46.86 27.25 6.68
CA ARG A 734 48.27 26.88 6.42
C ARG A 734 48.45 26.31 4.98
N ARG A 735 49.62 26.59 4.36
CA ARG A 735 50.48 25.76 3.45
C ARG A 735 49.84 25.10 2.20
N ASN A 736 50.49 24.92 1.04
CA ASN A 736 51.86 24.97 0.48
C ASN A 736 51.64 24.80 -1.06
N LYS A 737 52.41 25.32 -2.02
CA LYS A 737 53.80 25.00 -2.38
C LYS A 737 54.12 25.74 -3.70
N LYS A 738 55.33 26.34 -3.80
CA LYS A 738 56.32 26.25 -4.92
C LYS A 738 55.82 26.52 -6.39
N VAL A 739 56.43 27.35 -7.24
CA VAL A 739 57.85 27.66 -7.52
C VAL A 739 58.00 29.01 -8.26
N ARG A 740 59.17 29.65 -8.01
CA ARG A 740 59.95 30.69 -8.75
C ARG A 740 59.77 30.70 -10.28
N GLY A 741 60.06 31.74 -11.05
CA GLY A 741 60.69 33.07 -10.91
C GLY A 741 60.32 33.84 -12.21
N GLY A 742 60.60 35.11 -12.43
CA GLY A 742 61.79 35.87 -12.15
C GLY A 742 61.69 37.20 -12.89
N THR A 743 61.90 38.28 -12.13
CA THR A 743 62.69 39.48 -12.47
C THR A 743 62.36 40.36 -13.69
N LYS A 744 62.03 41.62 -13.33
CA LYS A 744 62.68 42.90 -13.74
C LYS A 744 62.38 43.39 -15.18
N ARG A 745 62.23 44.68 -15.48
CA ARG A 745 62.40 45.94 -14.73
C ARG A 745 61.96 47.12 -15.63
N ARG A 746 61.69 48.26 -14.97
CA ARG A 746 61.92 49.67 -15.39
C ARG A 746 60.93 50.21 -16.43
N ARG A 747 60.40 51.42 -16.27
CA ARG A 747 60.85 52.61 -15.52
C ARG A 747 59.68 53.25 -14.77
#